data_AF-A0A9P8QEF5-F1
#
_entry.id   AF-A0A9P8QEF5-F1
#
_cell.length_a   1.000
_cell.length_b   1.000
_cell.length_c   1.000
_cell.angle_alpha   90.00
_cell.angle_beta   90.00
_cell.angle_gamma   90.00
#
_symmetry.space_group_name_H-M   'P 1'
#
loop_
_entity.id
_entity.type
_entity.pdbx_description
1 polymer ?
#
loop_
_entity_poly.entity_id
_entity_poly.type
_entity_poly.pdbx_seq_one_letter_code
_entity_poly.pdbx_strand_id
1 'polypeptide(L)'
;MDEVFDYASFMWDPSSSLWQQESPELATTISASTNIVEHNPYIDRHADPLTVTTYTDAATIQENEDQATDRSASGASERLMEFFAKSATPPILAGVESQRKWFSIRQCLVVMSKSSRVLRCAILAFSNTLLCRSNLAWAFADQNHYQEAAMEAEAQDPDALKDHSLARECLLAALFFLSYVGILETRLDTAHRYLKQAYTIFQRGSKASFSHVEKQLLLWIRLLDARAVSAGGEGLFLSQDDEIELVEASPASFDAETDEMSRSQDGSSDDIEDVLFQVLYQPGIVFFQKVQSFMGRISKIDLWHRSRGTVEDEIEVMNIGATIAADLRSLYDQRPPLMDYAVAGKLSEPHISAHLARTITRAFRTYLSNYYASKVHLHRVAYKHLPLTREAADALSQIRKLAHQISSDLASDDSLPVNMLWPLLMLGVEEQDQDEKAWIRAQIVRMEGVAGNARITAQVLEEVQARQEASKARADIRSSHPSHRPRRHRKSGDNGSQDVDWNLQERHLEFLVDSGLHGVVIAGTNGEAVTLTQDEKIRLLAMTRRVATQSGRPDITITLGCSGRCTREVIAETKLAKEAGADYVLVLVPSYFHFAMNKDSIVAFFEEAADASPLPIVIYNYPSVVAGLDVDSEMLNRLAKHANIVGVKLTCGGIAKVSRIAAAYSPESFSALAGQSDWLVPALSVGGTGAITGIANLYPRIYNLFMAGMVKEATALQLELSKMEWGFAKGGINGTKWVVAKLRRYPQQSCHCRRPYPKFDNAAQQEWIVGVVGALEETEGSITKDSS
;
A
#
# COMPACT_ATOMS: atom_id res chain seq x y z
N MET A 1 15.33 13.02 8.12
CA MET A 1 14.09 12.50 8.75
C MET A 1 14.06 11.03 8.40
N ASP A 2 14.29 10.20 9.39
CA ASP A 2 14.34 8.75 9.25
C ASP A 2 12.99 8.25 8.71
N GLU A 3 13.00 7.52 7.58
CA GLU A 3 11.78 6.89 7.07
C GLU A 3 11.32 5.83 8.08
N VAL A 4 10.19 6.14 8.70
CA VAL A 4 9.52 5.37 9.75
C VAL A 4 8.95 4.11 9.13
N PHE A 5 9.08 2.99 9.85
CA PHE A 5 8.42 1.76 9.46
C PHE A 5 6.91 1.96 9.53
N ASP A 6 6.27 1.91 8.37
CA ASP A 6 4.84 2.03 8.24
C ASP A 6 4.14 0.75 8.75
N TYR A 7 3.97 0.69 10.08
CA TYR A 7 3.29 -0.40 10.79
C TYR A 7 1.84 -0.60 10.26
N ALA A 8 1.29 0.40 9.57
CA ALA A 8 -0.02 0.36 8.93
C ALA A 8 -0.11 -0.61 7.76
N SER A 9 0.73 -0.37 6.75
CA SER A 9 0.83 -1.17 5.54
C SER A 9 1.38 -2.56 5.88
N PHE A 10 2.19 -2.65 6.93
CA PHE A 10 2.77 -3.86 7.50
C PHE A 10 1.74 -4.87 8.06
N MET A 11 0.64 -4.41 8.66
CA MET A 11 -0.39 -5.32 9.15
C MET A 11 -1.26 -5.94 8.03
N TRP A 12 -1.06 -5.62 6.74
CA TRP A 12 -2.08 -5.95 5.71
C TRP A 12 -1.58 -6.34 4.28
N ASP A 13 -0.31 -6.76 4.11
CA ASP A 13 0.29 -7.13 2.79
C ASP A 13 -0.17 -8.53 2.24
N PRO A 14 0.01 -8.91 0.95
CA PRO A 14 -1.09 -9.15 0.01
C PRO A 14 -1.11 -10.58 -0.59
N SER A 15 -0.40 -11.55 0.01
CA SER A 15 -0.18 -12.87 -0.58
C SER A 15 -0.70 -13.99 0.31
N SER A 16 -1.98 -14.32 0.23
CA SER A 16 -2.42 -15.64 0.70
C SER A 16 -3.57 -16.22 -0.14
N SER A 17 -3.36 -17.48 -0.53
CA SER A 17 -4.10 -18.23 -1.55
C SER A 17 -5.02 -19.29 -0.94
N LEU A 18 -5.85 -18.93 0.06
CA LEU A 18 -6.51 -19.92 0.94
C LEU A 18 -8.00 -19.67 1.24
N TRP A 19 -8.76 -19.05 0.32
CA TRP A 19 -10.21 -18.87 0.46
C TRP A 19 -11.04 -20.04 -0.12
N GLN A 20 -10.54 -21.28 -0.02
CA GLN A 20 -11.11 -22.47 -0.67
C GLN A 20 -11.45 -23.62 0.29
N GLN A 21 -12.14 -23.37 1.40
CA GLN A 21 -12.88 -24.45 2.06
C GLN A 21 -14.38 -24.20 2.00
N GLU A 22 -15.02 -24.88 1.05
CA GLU A 22 -16.42 -25.29 1.16
C GLU A 22 -16.56 -26.11 2.45
N SER A 23 -17.47 -25.73 3.34
CA SER A 23 -18.00 -26.71 4.29
C SER A 23 -18.91 -27.66 3.52
N PRO A 24 -18.58 -28.96 3.39
CA PRO A 24 -19.40 -29.92 2.63
C PRO A 24 -20.80 -30.12 3.24
N GLU A 25 -21.02 -29.70 4.48
CA GLU A 25 -22.24 -30.00 5.24
C GLU A 25 -23.39 -29.00 5.03
N LEU A 26 -23.15 -27.84 4.41
CA LEU A 26 -24.20 -26.83 4.14
C LEU A 26 -24.63 -26.76 2.66
N ALA A 27 -23.89 -27.40 1.76
CA ALA A 27 -24.20 -27.42 0.33
C ALA A 27 -25.37 -28.34 -0.03
N THR A 28 -25.70 -29.31 0.84
CA THR A 28 -26.76 -30.30 0.62
C THR A 28 -28.17 -29.74 0.79
N THR A 29 -28.35 -28.58 1.42
CA THR A 29 -29.70 -27.99 1.61
C THR A 29 -30.14 -27.09 0.45
N ILE A 30 -29.22 -26.66 -0.42
CA ILE A 30 -29.52 -25.71 -1.52
C ILE A 30 -30.04 -26.42 -2.78
N SER A 31 -29.88 -27.75 -2.89
CA SER A 31 -30.38 -28.52 -4.04
C SER A 31 -31.86 -28.92 -3.95
N ALA A 32 -32.57 -28.62 -2.86
CA ALA A 32 -33.92 -29.15 -2.61
C ALA A 32 -35.05 -28.09 -2.55
N SER A 33 -34.77 -26.80 -2.64
CA SER A 33 -35.77 -25.74 -2.40
C SER A 33 -36.01 -24.76 -3.56
N THR A 34 -35.49 -25.03 -4.76
CA THR A 34 -35.80 -24.22 -5.97
C THR A 34 -37.08 -24.60 -6.70
N ASN A 35 -37.94 -25.43 -6.11
CA ASN A 35 -39.30 -25.65 -6.62
C ASN A 35 -40.25 -25.70 -5.43
N ILE A 36 -41.07 -24.66 -5.24
CA ILE A 36 -42.47 -24.70 -4.78
C ILE A 36 -42.95 -23.26 -4.48
N VAL A 37 -43.78 -22.78 -5.42
CA VAL A 37 -45.09 -22.14 -5.22
C VAL A 37 -45.18 -20.62 -4.97
N GLU A 38 -45.96 -20.03 -5.87
CA GLU A 38 -46.57 -18.71 -5.93
C GLU A 38 -47.49 -18.36 -4.73
N HIS A 39 -47.69 -17.04 -4.56
CA HIS A 39 -48.81 -16.35 -3.91
C HIS A 39 -48.92 -16.32 -2.37
N ASN A 40 -48.79 -15.11 -1.80
CA ASN A 40 -49.78 -14.54 -0.88
C ASN A 40 -49.71 -12.98 -0.90
N PRO A 41 -50.75 -12.24 -0.47
CA PRO A 41 -51.29 -11.06 -1.14
C PRO A 41 -51.12 -9.83 -0.24
N TYR A 42 -51.77 -8.71 -0.57
CA TYR A 42 -51.67 -7.38 0.05
C TYR A 42 -50.57 -6.48 -0.54
N ILE A 43 -50.87 -5.91 -1.71
CA ILE A 43 -51.19 -4.47 -1.83
C ILE A 43 -52.04 -4.29 -3.10
N ASP A 44 -53.12 -3.54 -2.92
CA ASP A 44 -54.25 -3.30 -3.79
C ASP A 44 -53.96 -2.18 -4.81
N ARG A 45 -54.45 -2.35 -6.06
CA ARG A 45 -55.18 -1.37 -6.92
C ARG A 45 -54.83 -1.41 -8.42
N HIS A 46 -55.87 -1.81 -9.17
CA HIS A 46 -56.25 -1.39 -10.54
C HIS A 46 -55.21 -1.42 -11.68
N ALA A 47 -55.32 -2.45 -12.55
CA ALA A 47 -55.64 -2.29 -13.98
C ALA A 47 -55.82 -3.68 -14.64
N ASP A 48 -56.89 -3.84 -15.43
CA ASP A 48 -57.30 -5.09 -16.09
C ASP A 48 -56.33 -5.60 -17.18
N PRO A 49 -56.37 -6.92 -17.50
CA PRO A 49 -55.37 -7.61 -18.31
C PRO A 49 -55.82 -7.82 -19.76
N LEU A 50 -54.86 -7.84 -20.69
CA LEU A 50 -55.05 -8.45 -22.01
C LEU A 50 -53.90 -9.43 -22.32
N THR A 51 -54.23 -10.71 -22.08
CA THR A 51 -53.88 -11.91 -22.87
C THR A 51 -52.52 -11.95 -23.58
N VAL A 52 -51.62 -12.79 -23.04
CA VAL A 52 -50.58 -13.47 -23.80
C VAL A 52 -51.22 -14.64 -24.55
N THR A 53 -51.03 -14.71 -25.87
CA THR A 53 -51.16 -15.95 -26.64
C THR A 53 -49.80 -16.25 -27.24
N THR A 54 -49.22 -17.36 -26.82
CA THR A 54 -48.04 -18.00 -27.39
C THR A 54 -48.33 -18.50 -28.80
N TYR A 55 -47.48 -18.20 -29.78
CA TYR A 55 -47.19 -19.11 -30.88
C TYR A 55 -45.76 -18.87 -31.40
N THR A 56 -44.98 -19.95 -31.37
CA THR A 56 -43.73 -20.15 -32.12
C THR A 56 -43.99 -20.07 -33.61
N ASP A 57 -43.15 -19.35 -34.36
CA ASP A 57 -42.63 -19.86 -35.63
C ASP A 57 -41.42 -19.08 -36.15
N ALA A 58 -40.55 -19.83 -36.82
CA ALA A 58 -39.27 -19.42 -37.34
C ALA A 58 -39.38 -18.53 -38.59
N ALA A 59 -38.63 -17.42 -38.63
CA ALA A 59 -38.08 -16.83 -39.85
C ALA A 59 -37.05 -15.73 -39.55
N THR A 60 -35.81 -15.97 -40.01
CA THR A 60 -34.90 -15.05 -40.72
C THR A 60 -34.83 -13.57 -40.30
N ILE A 61 -33.75 -13.16 -39.62
CA ILE A 61 -33.17 -11.80 -39.65
C ILE A 61 -31.65 -12.00 -39.46
N GLN A 62 -30.83 -12.08 -40.51
CA GLN A 62 -30.18 -10.97 -41.22
C GLN A 62 -29.31 -10.09 -40.31
N GLU A 63 -28.01 -10.19 -40.56
CA GLU A 63 -26.92 -9.49 -39.88
C GLU A 63 -27.21 -8.00 -39.69
N ASN A 64 -27.08 -7.54 -38.44
CA ASN A 64 -26.74 -6.16 -38.10
C ASN A 64 -25.69 -6.23 -36.99
N GLU A 65 -24.44 -6.12 -37.41
CA GLU A 65 -23.28 -5.80 -36.57
C GLU A 65 -23.46 -4.38 -36.01
N ASP A 66 -24.01 -4.21 -34.81
CA ASP A 66 -23.86 -2.95 -34.04
C ASP A 66 -24.27 -3.01 -32.54
N GLN A 67 -24.19 -4.18 -31.88
CA GLN A 67 -24.50 -4.30 -30.43
C GLN A 67 -23.59 -5.26 -29.64
N ALA A 68 -22.27 -5.25 -29.91
CA ALA A 68 -21.32 -6.15 -29.25
C ALA A 68 -20.62 -5.59 -27.99
N THR A 69 -20.93 -4.38 -27.51
CA THR A 69 -20.19 -3.75 -26.40
C THR A 69 -20.88 -3.79 -25.03
N ASP A 70 -22.13 -4.25 -24.90
CA ASP A 70 -22.89 -4.11 -23.64
C ASP A 70 -23.18 -5.44 -22.89
N ARG A 71 -22.79 -6.60 -23.44
CA ARG A 71 -23.08 -7.93 -22.83
C ARG A 71 -21.97 -8.53 -21.96
N SER A 72 -20.76 -7.94 -21.91
CA SER A 72 -19.64 -8.45 -21.11
C SER A 72 -19.63 -7.90 -19.67
N ALA A 73 -20.19 -6.71 -19.46
CA ALA A 73 -20.19 -5.97 -18.19
C ALA A 73 -21.17 -6.52 -17.13
N SER A 74 -22.38 -6.94 -17.53
CA SER A 74 -23.39 -7.42 -16.56
C SER A 74 -23.04 -8.79 -15.97
N GLY A 75 -22.46 -9.69 -16.77
CA GLY A 75 -22.08 -11.04 -16.33
C GLY A 75 -20.91 -11.06 -15.34
N ALA A 76 -20.02 -10.07 -15.37
CA ALA A 76 -18.92 -9.96 -14.40
C ALA A 76 -19.44 -9.51 -13.01
N SER A 77 -20.32 -8.51 -12.99
CA SER A 77 -20.98 -8.04 -11.77
C SER A 77 -21.81 -9.12 -11.07
N GLU A 78 -22.52 -9.95 -11.83
CA GLU A 78 -23.28 -11.08 -11.27
C GLU A 78 -22.38 -12.12 -10.60
N ARG A 79 -21.25 -12.49 -11.22
CA ARG A 79 -20.28 -13.43 -10.64
C ARG A 79 -19.65 -12.92 -9.35
N LEU A 80 -19.32 -11.62 -9.28
CA LEU A 80 -18.79 -10.98 -8.07
C LEU A 80 -19.81 -10.99 -6.92
N MET A 81 -21.09 -10.81 -7.24
CA MET A 81 -22.17 -10.86 -6.24
C MET A 81 -22.44 -12.30 -5.78
N GLU A 82 -22.39 -13.28 -6.70
CA GLU A 82 -22.52 -14.70 -6.36
C GLU A 82 -21.37 -15.18 -5.47
N PHE A 83 -20.14 -14.74 -5.75
CA PHE A 83 -18.99 -14.98 -4.90
C PHE A 83 -19.21 -14.41 -3.49
N PHE A 84 -19.68 -13.17 -3.38
CA PHE A 84 -20.00 -12.57 -2.07
C PHE A 84 -21.02 -13.41 -1.32
N ALA A 85 -22.12 -13.79 -1.96
CA ALA A 85 -23.21 -14.56 -1.37
C ALA A 85 -22.77 -15.95 -0.85
N LYS A 86 -21.62 -16.46 -1.31
CA LYS A 86 -21.04 -17.76 -0.88
C LYS A 86 -19.80 -17.61 0.01
N SER A 87 -19.27 -16.40 0.20
CA SER A 87 -18.00 -16.14 0.90
C SER A 87 -18.01 -16.45 2.40
N ALA A 88 -16.99 -17.15 2.91
CA ALA A 88 -16.82 -17.40 4.35
C ALA A 88 -16.58 -16.09 5.14
N THR A 89 -16.66 -16.17 6.48
CA THR A 89 -16.42 -15.02 7.36
C THR A 89 -15.04 -14.42 7.09
N PRO A 90 -14.94 -13.09 6.82
CA PRO A 90 -13.66 -12.44 6.61
C PRO A 90 -12.69 -12.65 7.79
N PRO A 91 -11.37 -12.77 7.56
CA PRO A 91 -10.41 -13.17 8.60
C PRO A 91 -10.34 -12.20 9.78
N ILE A 92 -10.56 -10.90 9.55
CA ILE A 92 -10.63 -9.91 10.63
C ILE A 92 -11.82 -10.15 11.58
N LEU A 93 -12.88 -10.78 11.06
CA LEU A 93 -14.10 -11.12 11.79
C LEU A 93 -14.08 -12.56 12.31
N ALA A 94 -13.32 -13.48 11.68
CA ALA A 94 -13.35 -14.91 11.98
C ALA A 94 -13.00 -15.29 13.44
N GLY A 95 -12.31 -14.43 14.19
CA GLY A 95 -11.99 -14.64 15.61
C GLY A 95 -12.97 -14.02 16.60
N VAL A 96 -13.97 -13.27 16.11
CA VAL A 96 -14.93 -12.50 16.92
C VAL A 96 -16.38 -12.78 16.49
N GLU A 97 -16.59 -13.29 15.28
CA GLU A 97 -17.90 -13.53 14.69
C GLU A 97 -18.09 -15.00 14.31
N SER A 98 -19.28 -15.54 14.58
CA SER A 98 -19.62 -16.91 14.17
C SER A 98 -19.95 -17.00 12.68
N GLN A 99 -19.71 -18.16 12.06
CA GLN A 99 -20.07 -18.38 10.65
C GLN A 99 -21.57 -18.20 10.40
N ARG A 100 -22.43 -18.64 11.33
CA ARG A 100 -23.88 -18.48 11.23
C ARG A 100 -24.32 -17.01 11.32
N LYS A 101 -23.72 -16.22 12.21
CA LYS A 101 -24.06 -14.79 12.33
C LYS A 101 -23.56 -13.97 11.14
N TRP A 102 -22.37 -14.29 10.61
CA TRP A 102 -21.93 -13.76 9.32
C TRP A 102 -22.91 -14.12 8.20
N PHE A 103 -23.36 -15.38 8.11
CA PHE A 103 -24.32 -15.82 7.11
C PHE A 103 -25.61 -14.97 7.15
N SER A 104 -26.22 -14.78 8.33
CA SER A 104 -27.46 -14.01 8.48
C SER A 104 -27.30 -12.56 8.04
N ILE A 105 -26.26 -11.87 8.50
CA ILE A 105 -26.00 -10.47 8.12
C ILE A 105 -25.67 -10.36 6.62
N ARG A 106 -24.88 -11.30 6.08
CA ARG A 106 -24.52 -11.33 4.65
C ARG A 106 -25.76 -11.48 3.76
N GLN A 107 -26.74 -12.31 4.12
CA GLN A 107 -28.00 -12.41 3.38
C GLN A 107 -28.77 -11.09 3.39
N CYS A 108 -28.83 -10.43 4.54
CA CYS A 108 -29.43 -9.09 4.66
C CYS A 108 -28.74 -8.08 3.72
N LEU A 109 -27.40 -8.04 3.74
CA LEU A 109 -26.60 -7.16 2.88
C LEU A 109 -26.82 -7.43 1.38
N VAL A 110 -26.96 -8.70 0.98
CA VAL A 110 -27.28 -9.07 -0.41
C VAL A 110 -28.65 -8.53 -0.81
N VAL A 111 -29.67 -8.64 0.05
CA VAL A 111 -31.01 -8.10 -0.21
C VAL A 111 -30.98 -6.57 -0.27
N MET A 112 -30.34 -5.91 0.69
CA MET A 112 -30.21 -4.45 0.75
C MET A 112 -29.49 -3.89 -0.49
N SER A 113 -28.50 -4.62 -1.03
CA SER A 113 -27.76 -4.21 -2.23
C SER A 113 -28.63 -4.12 -3.49
N LYS A 114 -29.81 -4.75 -3.52
CA LYS A 114 -30.75 -4.63 -4.64
C LYS A 114 -31.38 -3.24 -4.71
N SER A 115 -31.52 -2.57 -3.56
CA SER A 115 -32.17 -1.27 -3.42
C SER A 115 -31.18 -0.12 -3.19
N SER A 116 -29.88 -0.42 -3.10
CA SER A 116 -28.83 0.57 -2.81
C SER A 116 -27.61 0.37 -3.71
N ARG A 117 -27.38 1.35 -4.59
CA ARG A 117 -26.25 1.32 -5.53
C ARG A 117 -24.92 1.45 -4.79
N VAL A 118 -24.80 2.35 -3.83
CA VAL A 118 -23.58 2.51 -3.01
C VAL A 118 -23.15 1.20 -2.35
N LEU A 119 -24.11 0.48 -1.75
CA LEU A 119 -23.83 -0.80 -1.09
C LEU A 119 -23.48 -1.88 -2.12
N ARG A 120 -24.22 -1.94 -3.24
CA ARG A 120 -23.94 -2.88 -4.32
C ARG A 120 -22.51 -2.71 -4.85
N CYS A 121 -22.12 -1.49 -5.21
CA CYS A 121 -20.78 -1.21 -5.71
C CYS A 121 -19.70 -1.51 -4.67
N ALA A 122 -19.95 -1.23 -3.38
CA ALA A 122 -19.01 -1.55 -2.30
C ALA A 122 -18.80 -3.06 -2.12
N ILE A 123 -19.88 -3.86 -2.19
CA ILE A 123 -19.81 -5.33 -2.16
C ILE A 123 -19.05 -5.86 -3.39
N LEU A 124 -19.33 -5.34 -4.58
CA LEU A 124 -18.64 -5.75 -5.81
C LEU A 124 -17.15 -5.42 -5.75
N ALA A 125 -16.79 -4.23 -5.27
CA ALA A 125 -15.41 -3.84 -5.05
C ALA A 125 -14.70 -4.79 -4.06
N PHE A 126 -15.35 -5.08 -2.93
CA PHE A 126 -14.84 -6.02 -1.93
C PHE A 126 -14.62 -7.42 -2.52
N SER A 127 -15.61 -7.99 -3.20
CA SER A 127 -15.49 -9.27 -3.90
C SER A 127 -14.36 -9.29 -4.92
N ASN A 128 -14.24 -8.23 -5.72
CA ASN A 128 -13.21 -8.13 -6.75
C ASN A 128 -11.81 -8.09 -6.13
N THR A 129 -11.60 -7.26 -5.09
CA THR A 129 -10.33 -7.20 -4.36
C THR A 129 -9.98 -8.56 -3.75
N LEU A 130 -10.95 -9.31 -3.21
CA LEU A 130 -10.71 -10.65 -2.69
C LEU A 130 -10.36 -11.66 -3.80
N LEU A 131 -11.08 -11.65 -4.93
CA LEU A 131 -10.84 -12.57 -6.04
C LEU A 131 -9.50 -12.31 -6.72
N CYS A 132 -9.16 -11.05 -7.02
CA CYS A 132 -7.85 -10.66 -7.54
C CYS A 132 -6.70 -11.11 -6.63
N ARG A 133 -6.92 -11.11 -5.30
CA ARG A 133 -5.92 -11.57 -4.32
C ARG A 133 -5.84 -13.10 -4.18
N SER A 134 -6.89 -13.83 -4.54
CA SER A 134 -6.96 -15.29 -4.40
C SER A 134 -6.24 -16.10 -5.50
N ASN A 135 -5.51 -15.45 -6.42
CA ASN A 135 -4.72 -16.10 -7.50
C ASN A 135 -5.53 -16.97 -8.48
N LEU A 136 -6.85 -16.84 -8.50
CA LEU A 136 -7.71 -17.47 -9.51
C LEU A 136 -7.55 -16.73 -10.85
N ALA A 137 -7.83 -17.41 -11.97
CA ALA A 137 -7.83 -16.86 -13.33
C ALA A 137 -8.98 -15.83 -13.56
N TRP A 138 -9.14 -14.89 -12.63
CA TRP A 138 -10.02 -13.73 -12.72
C TRP A 138 -9.27 -12.62 -13.47
N ALA A 139 -9.55 -12.51 -14.77
CA ALA A 139 -9.11 -11.35 -15.55
C ALA A 139 -9.82 -10.09 -15.03
N PHE A 140 -9.08 -8.98 -14.90
CA PHE A 140 -9.62 -7.68 -14.47
C PHE A 140 -10.94 -7.39 -15.19
N ALA A 141 -12.06 -7.39 -14.45
CA ALA A 141 -13.29 -6.79 -14.94
C ALA A 141 -13.09 -5.28 -14.91
N ASP A 142 -13.16 -4.63 -16.07
CA ASP A 142 -12.91 -3.19 -16.30
C ASP A 142 -14.06 -2.32 -15.74
N GLN A 143 -14.43 -2.53 -14.47
CA GLN A 143 -15.46 -1.80 -13.76
C GLN A 143 -14.90 -1.31 -12.43
N ASN A 144 -14.70 -0.01 -12.32
CA ASN A 144 -14.13 0.63 -11.14
C ASN A 144 -15.20 0.80 -10.03
N HIS A 145 -15.80 -0.31 -9.59
CA HIS A 145 -16.86 -0.35 -8.57
C HIS A 145 -16.46 0.36 -7.27
N TYR A 146 -15.16 0.34 -6.92
CA TYR A 146 -14.65 1.05 -5.75
C TYR A 146 -14.82 2.57 -5.90
N GLN A 147 -14.47 3.14 -7.06
CA GLN A 147 -14.64 4.57 -7.31
C GLN A 147 -16.12 4.95 -7.34
N GLU A 148 -16.99 4.12 -7.92
CA GLU A 148 -18.44 4.37 -7.91
C GLU A 148 -19.01 4.39 -6.49
N ALA A 149 -18.67 3.39 -5.67
CA ALA A 149 -19.09 3.35 -4.28
C ALA A 149 -18.52 4.51 -3.45
N ALA A 150 -17.25 4.88 -3.69
CA ALA A 150 -16.60 6.01 -3.03
C ALA A 150 -17.30 7.34 -3.34
N MET A 151 -17.56 7.63 -4.62
CA MET A 151 -18.25 8.85 -5.03
C MET A 151 -19.65 8.95 -4.43
N GLU A 152 -20.40 7.85 -4.42
CA GLU A 152 -21.76 7.85 -3.88
C GLU A 152 -21.77 7.95 -2.36
N ALA A 153 -20.81 7.32 -1.66
CA ALA A 153 -20.66 7.43 -0.21
C ALA A 153 -20.23 8.85 0.22
N GLU A 154 -19.32 9.50 -0.52
CA GLU A 154 -18.87 10.87 -0.24
C GLU A 154 -19.95 11.92 -0.54
N ALA A 155 -20.89 11.63 -1.46
CA ALA A 155 -22.00 12.51 -1.78
C ALA A 155 -23.13 12.53 -0.73
N GLN A 156 -23.18 11.55 0.18
CA GLN A 156 -24.21 11.50 1.21
C GLN A 156 -23.86 12.41 2.39
N ASP A 157 -24.80 13.29 2.74
CA ASP A 157 -24.69 14.15 3.92
C ASP A 157 -24.96 13.34 5.21
N PRO A 158 -23.98 13.21 6.13
CA PRO A 158 -24.20 12.54 7.41
C PRO A 158 -25.27 13.22 8.28
N ASP A 159 -25.54 14.52 8.11
CA ASP A 159 -26.58 15.23 8.85
C ASP A 159 -28.01 14.84 8.45
N ALA A 160 -28.20 14.30 7.24
CA ALA A 160 -29.49 13.82 6.75
C ALA A 160 -29.86 12.41 7.26
N LEU A 161 -28.95 11.72 7.98
CA LEU A 161 -29.07 10.32 8.40
C LEU A 161 -29.18 10.16 9.93
N LYS A 162 -29.85 11.09 10.61
CA LYS A 162 -29.96 11.07 12.09
C LYS A 162 -30.88 9.94 12.60
N ASP A 163 -31.94 9.64 11.86
CA ASP A 163 -32.91 8.61 12.19
C ASP A 163 -32.66 7.32 11.41
N HIS A 164 -33.23 6.22 11.91
CA HIS A 164 -33.15 4.93 11.25
C HIS A 164 -33.73 4.99 9.84
N SER A 165 -32.95 4.54 8.87
CA SER A 165 -33.37 4.42 7.48
C SER A 165 -32.53 3.37 6.77
N LEU A 166 -33.12 2.71 5.75
CA LEU A 166 -32.40 1.79 4.88
C LEU A 166 -31.16 2.43 4.25
N ALA A 167 -31.21 3.74 3.97
CA ALA A 167 -30.09 4.51 3.43
C ALA A 167 -28.92 4.58 4.42
N ARG A 168 -29.18 4.82 5.72
CA ARG A 168 -28.17 4.83 6.78
C ARG A 168 -27.51 3.46 6.95
N GLU A 169 -28.31 2.39 6.98
CA GLU A 169 -27.79 1.02 7.07
C GLU A 169 -26.90 0.68 5.87
N CYS A 170 -27.37 0.98 4.66
CA CYS A 170 -26.62 0.72 3.43
C CYS A 170 -25.31 1.52 3.38
N LEU A 171 -25.32 2.77 3.86
CA LEU A 171 -24.12 3.60 3.92
C LEU A 171 -23.13 3.05 4.95
N LEU A 172 -23.56 2.67 6.15
CA LEU A 172 -22.68 2.04 7.15
C LEU A 172 -22.05 0.75 6.62
N ALA A 173 -22.82 -0.08 5.92
CA ALA A 173 -22.31 -1.28 5.28
C ALA A 173 -21.31 -0.97 4.15
N ALA A 174 -21.59 0.03 3.33
CA ALA A 174 -20.67 0.47 2.28
C ALA A 174 -19.37 1.03 2.87
N LEU A 175 -19.43 1.84 3.93
CA LEU A 175 -18.27 2.39 4.62
C LEU A 175 -17.42 1.29 5.27
N PHE A 176 -18.04 0.24 5.81
CA PHE A 176 -17.33 -0.95 6.28
C PHE A 176 -16.50 -1.59 5.15
N PHE A 177 -17.13 -1.90 4.01
CA PHE A 177 -16.43 -2.53 2.87
C PHE A 177 -15.38 -1.62 2.23
N LEU A 178 -15.68 -0.32 2.07
CA LEU A 178 -14.73 0.66 1.53
C LEU A 178 -13.52 0.85 2.44
N SER A 179 -13.73 0.89 3.77
CA SER A 179 -12.65 0.93 4.75
C SER A 179 -11.82 -0.36 4.69
N TYR A 180 -12.47 -1.51 4.60
CA TYR A 180 -11.80 -2.80 4.49
C TYR A 180 -10.93 -2.87 3.22
N VAL A 181 -11.50 -2.56 2.05
CA VAL A 181 -10.77 -2.55 0.76
C VAL A 181 -9.68 -1.49 0.78
N GLY A 182 -9.94 -0.30 1.32
CA GLY A 182 -8.96 0.77 1.45
C GLY A 182 -7.76 0.35 2.32
N ILE A 183 -8.01 -0.35 3.43
CA ILE A 183 -6.95 -0.92 4.27
C ILE A 183 -6.17 -2.00 3.49
N LEU A 184 -6.86 -2.92 2.80
CA LEU A 184 -6.20 -3.96 2.03
C LEU A 184 -5.32 -3.39 0.90
N GLU A 185 -5.84 -2.44 0.12
CA GLU A 185 -5.14 -1.84 -1.02
C GLU A 185 -4.19 -0.71 -0.64
N THR A 186 -3.80 -0.59 0.63
CA THR A 186 -2.85 0.43 1.14
C THR A 186 -3.30 1.89 0.89
N ARG A 187 -4.61 2.13 0.80
CA ARG A 187 -5.23 3.47 0.66
C ARG A 187 -5.66 4.03 2.03
N LEU A 188 -4.71 4.11 2.96
CA LEU A 188 -4.97 4.38 4.38
C LEU A 188 -5.71 5.70 4.62
N ASP A 189 -5.36 6.78 3.91
CA ASP A 189 -6.04 8.08 4.04
C ASP A 189 -7.53 8.00 3.71
N THR A 190 -7.90 7.21 2.69
CA THR A 190 -9.30 7.01 2.33
C THR A 190 -10.03 6.14 3.34
N ALA A 191 -9.38 5.07 3.84
CA ALA A 191 -9.94 4.24 4.89
C ALA A 191 -10.19 5.04 6.18
N HIS A 192 -9.23 5.88 6.60
CA HIS A 192 -9.40 6.78 7.75
C HIS A 192 -10.57 7.75 7.56
N ARG A 193 -10.76 8.27 6.34
CA ARG A 193 -11.90 9.15 6.03
C ARG A 193 -13.24 8.41 6.15
N TYR A 194 -13.35 7.20 5.64
CA TYR A 194 -14.58 6.40 5.74
C TYR A 194 -14.89 5.98 7.18
N LEU A 195 -13.86 5.61 7.96
CA LEU A 195 -14.00 5.36 9.39
C LEU A 195 -14.50 6.61 10.13
N LYS A 196 -13.98 7.79 9.80
CA LYS A 196 -14.44 9.06 10.35
C LYS A 196 -15.87 9.41 9.96
N GLN A 197 -16.26 9.10 8.72
CA GLN A 197 -17.64 9.29 8.27
C GLN A 197 -18.60 8.34 9.02
N ALA A 198 -18.23 7.06 9.17
CA ALA A 198 -19.00 6.11 9.97
C ALA A 198 -19.12 6.56 11.43
N TYR A 199 -18.05 7.10 12.00
CA TYR A 199 -18.05 7.66 13.36
C TYR A 199 -18.98 8.87 13.49
N THR A 200 -19.02 9.72 12.47
CA THR A 200 -19.94 10.88 12.44
C THR A 200 -21.40 10.43 12.43
N ILE A 201 -21.73 9.38 11.66
CA ILE A 201 -23.07 8.76 11.65
C ILE A 201 -23.40 8.19 13.04
N PHE A 202 -22.45 7.50 13.67
CA PHE A 202 -22.61 6.95 15.01
C PHE A 202 -22.88 8.04 16.07
N GLN A 203 -22.08 9.12 16.07
CA GLN A 203 -22.21 10.21 17.04
C GLN A 203 -23.51 11.01 16.88
N ARG A 204 -23.95 11.22 15.64
CA ARG A 204 -25.13 12.05 15.32
C ARG A 204 -26.44 11.27 15.33
N GLY A 205 -26.37 9.95 15.16
CA GLY A 205 -27.53 9.07 15.14
C GLY A 205 -28.22 8.97 16.50
N SER A 206 -29.55 8.90 16.50
CA SER A 206 -30.28 8.59 17.73
C SER A 206 -29.93 7.17 18.19
N LYS A 207 -29.29 7.04 19.35
CA LYS A 207 -28.75 5.76 19.84
C LYS A 207 -29.82 4.67 20.02
N ALA A 208 -31.04 5.06 20.41
CA ALA A 208 -32.19 4.16 20.51
C ALA A 208 -32.75 3.71 19.14
N SER A 209 -32.35 4.38 18.05
CA SER A 209 -32.82 4.08 16.69
C SER A 209 -31.91 3.09 15.94
N PHE A 210 -30.76 2.69 16.48
CA PHE A 210 -29.89 1.77 15.78
C PHE A 210 -30.48 0.37 15.71
N SER A 211 -30.67 -0.14 14.49
CA SER A 211 -31.11 -1.50 14.25
C SER A 211 -30.04 -2.51 14.68
N HIS A 212 -30.43 -3.79 14.75
CA HIS A 212 -29.49 -4.88 15.01
C HIS A 212 -28.37 -4.94 13.95
N VAL A 213 -28.70 -4.73 12.68
CA VAL A 213 -27.72 -4.72 11.57
C VAL A 213 -26.75 -3.55 11.71
N GLU A 214 -27.24 -2.36 12.06
CA GLU A 214 -26.40 -1.18 12.28
C GLU A 214 -25.44 -1.37 13.45
N LYS A 215 -25.94 -1.85 14.60
CA LYS A 215 -25.10 -2.17 15.76
C LYS A 215 -24.01 -3.16 15.37
N GLN A 216 -24.35 -4.20 14.61
CA GLN A 216 -23.40 -5.21 14.18
C GLN A 216 -22.33 -4.66 13.21
N LEU A 217 -22.72 -3.83 12.25
CA LEU A 217 -21.79 -3.15 11.35
C LEU A 217 -20.85 -2.20 12.11
N LEU A 218 -21.37 -1.46 13.08
CA LEU A 218 -20.58 -0.57 13.94
C LEU A 218 -19.57 -1.35 14.80
N LEU A 219 -19.92 -2.54 15.28
CA LEU A 219 -18.97 -3.43 15.96
C LEU A 219 -17.85 -3.89 15.02
N TRP A 220 -18.16 -4.23 13.77
CA TRP A 220 -17.15 -4.59 12.78
C TRP A 220 -16.27 -3.41 12.37
N ILE A 221 -16.85 -2.21 12.26
CA ILE A 221 -16.12 -0.96 12.00
C ILE A 221 -15.20 -0.62 13.17
N ARG A 222 -15.65 -0.81 14.42
CA ARG A 222 -14.80 -0.64 15.61
C ARG A 222 -13.58 -1.58 15.59
N LEU A 223 -13.75 -2.83 15.13
CA LEU A 223 -12.63 -3.75 14.94
C LEU A 223 -11.66 -3.27 13.85
N LEU A 224 -12.17 -2.75 12.72
CA LEU A 224 -11.33 -2.16 11.67
C LEU A 224 -10.57 -0.93 12.18
N ASP A 225 -11.26 -0.03 12.90
CA ASP A 225 -10.66 1.17 13.47
C ASP A 225 -9.58 0.82 14.51
N ALA A 226 -9.81 -0.21 15.34
CA ALA A 226 -8.80 -0.71 16.28
C ALA A 226 -7.52 -1.15 15.59
N ARG A 227 -7.66 -1.79 14.43
CA ARG A 227 -6.52 -2.20 13.60
C ARG A 227 -5.89 -1.02 12.87
N ALA A 228 -6.70 -0.04 12.47
CA ALA A 228 -6.25 1.19 11.83
C ALA A 228 -5.48 2.12 12.79
N VAL A 229 -5.65 2.02 14.12
CA VAL A 229 -4.82 2.84 15.04
C VAL A 229 -3.35 2.47 14.97
N SER A 230 -3.05 1.17 14.90
CA SER A 230 -1.68 0.70 14.70
C SER A 230 -1.08 1.21 13.38
N ALA A 231 -1.94 1.68 12.46
CA ALA A 231 -1.65 2.26 11.18
C ALA A 231 -1.55 3.80 11.16
N GLY A 232 -1.52 4.45 12.33
CA GLY A 232 -1.56 5.92 12.41
C GLY A 232 -2.97 6.52 12.41
N GLY A 233 -4.01 5.67 12.39
CA GLY A 233 -5.40 6.09 12.51
C GLY A 233 -5.75 6.67 13.89
N GLU A 234 -6.80 7.49 13.94
CA GLU A 234 -7.19 8.25 15.13
C GLU A 234 -7.84 7.39 16.24
N GLY A 235 -8.36 6.20 15.90
CA GLY A 235 -9.04 5.31 16.84
C GLY A 235 -10.29 5.94 17.43
N LEU A 236 -11.14 6.48 16.56
CA LEU A 236 -12.33 7.25 16.91
C LEU A 236 -13.33 6.41 17.69
N PHE A 237 -13.56 5.17 17.27
CA PHE A 237 -14.46 4.22 17.91
C PHE A 237 -13.86 3.58 19.16
N LEU A 238 -12.66 3.96 19.61
CA LEU A 238 -11.99 3.34 20.77
C LEU A 238 -12.07 4.17 22.06
N SER A 239 -12.88 5.23 22.09
CA SER A 239 -13.09 5.99 23.31
C SER A 239 -13.83 5.16 24.38
N GLN A 240 -13.65 5.50 25.66
CA GLN A 240 -14.34 4.84 26.77
C GLN A 240 -15.86 5.11 26.74
N ASP A 241 -16.28 6.28 26.25
CA ASP A 241 -17.70 6.66 26.19
C ASP A 241 -18.46 5.86 25.13
N ASP A 242 -17.83 5.59 23.98
CA ASP A 242 -18.42 4.80 22.89
C ASP A 242 -18.47 3.28 23.20
N GLU A 243 -17.66 2.83 24.16
CA GLU A 243 -17.56 1.43 24.61
C GLU A 243 -18.80 0.96 25.38
N ILE A 244 -19.47 1.86 26.08
CA ILE A 244 -20.66 1.54 26.90
C ILE A 244 -21.90 1.34 26.01
N GLU A 245 -21.90 1.91 24.81
CA GLU A 245 -23.11 2.06 23.98
C GLU A 245 -23.22 1.03 22.86
N LEU A 246 -22.08 0.54 22.34
CA LEU A 246 -22.06 -0.48 21.30
C LEU A 246 -22.01 -1.91 21.86
N VAL A 247 -21.62 -2.06 23.12
CA VAL A 247 -21.25 -3.34 23.73
C VAL A 247 -22.28 -3.70 24.80
N GLU A 248 -23.48 -4.13 24.36
CA GLU A 248 -24.51 -4.63 25.28
C GLU A 248 -23.99 -5.88 26.01
N ALA A 249 -23.85 -5.78 27.34
CA ALA A 249 -23.24 -6.82 28.17
C ALA A 249 -24.16 -8.02 28.49
N SER A 250 -25.43 -7.98 28.08
CA SER A 250 -26.44 -8.96 28.48
C SER A 250 -27.23 -9.49 27.28
N PRO A 251 -27.35 -10.81 27.09
CA PRO A 251 -28.23 -11.41 26.06
C PRO A 251 -29.74 -11.20 26.31
N ALA A 252 -30.12 -10.35 27.27
CA ALA A 252 -31.44 -10.37 27.92
C ALA A 252 -32.60 -9.78 27.08
N SER A 253 -32.36 -9.34 25.85
CA SER A 253 -33.44 -9.00 24.92
C SER A 253 -33.03 -9.37 23.50
N PHE A 254 -33.05 -10.66 23.20
CA PHE A 254 -33.44 -11.06 21.85
C PHE A 254 -34.90 -10.61 21.69
N ASP A 255 -35.13 -9.43 21.11
CA ASP A 255 -36.46 -9.02 20.69
C ASP A 255 -36.92 -10.04 19.66
N ALA A 256 -37.80 -10.94 20.09
CA ALA A 256 -38.30 -12.07 19.33
C ALA A 256 -39.21 -11.66 18.14
N GLU A 257 -39.29 -10.36 17.82
CA GLU A 257 -40.23 -9.82 16.83
C GLU A 257 -39.70 -9.82 15.39
N THR A 258 -38.39 -10.00 15.14
CA THR A 258 -37.84 -9.98 13.77
C THR A 258 -37.48 -11.35 13.19
N ASP A 259 -37.75 -12.45 13.90
CA ASP A 259 -37.38 -13.82 13.47
C ASP A 259 -38.60 -14.73 13.21
N GLU A 260 -39.73 -14.15 12.78
CA GLU A 260 -40.87 -14.95 12.31
C GLU A 260 -40.64 -15.57 10.91
N MET A 261 -39.59 -15.15 10.18
CA MET A 261 -39.31 -15.66 8.83
C MET A 261 -38.50 -16.97 8.81
N SER A 262 -37.91 -17.40 9.94
CA SER A 262 -37.02 -18.58 10.02
C SER A 262 -37.44 -19.66 11.01
N ARG A 263 -38.47 -19.43 11.84
CA ARG A 263 -38.94 -20.45 12.78
C ARG A 263 -39.75 -21.53 12.08
N SER A 264 -39.08 -22.60 11.65
CA SER A 264 -39.75 -23.89 11.54
C SER A 264 -40.35 -24.23 12.92
N GLN A 265 -41.61 -24.66 12.95
CA GLN A 265 -42.31 -25.02 14.20
C GLN A 265 -41.68 -26.21 14.96
N ASP A 266 -40.62 -26.81 14.42
CA ASP A 266 -39.71 -27.69 15.15
C ASP A 266 -38.42 -26.92 15.44
N GLY A 267 -38.20 -26.54 16.71
CA GLY A 267 -36.91 -26.02 17.16
C GLY A 267 -35.88 -27.15 17.11
N SER A 268 -34.95 -27.07 16.17
CA SER A 268 -33.92 -28.10 16.00
C SER A 268 -32.92 -28.04 17.16
N SER A 269 -32.29 -29.17 17.49
CA SER A 269 -31.22 -29.21 18.51
C SER A 269 -30.08 -28.22 18.20
N ASP A 270 -29.85 -27.95 16.92
CA ASP A 270 -28.85 -27.02 16.40
C ASP A 270 -29.18 -25.55 16.70
N ASP A 271 -30.46 -25.19 16.84
CA ASP A 271 -30.89 -23.83 17.19
C ASP A 271 -30.61 -23.55 18.68
N ILE A 272 -30.76 -24.57 19.53
CA ILE A 272 -30.47 -24.46 20.97
C ILE A 272 -28.96 -24.33 21.21
N GLU A 273 -28.15 -25.13 20.51
CA GLU A 273 -26.68 -25.07 20.63
C GLU A 273 -26.13 -23.70 20.21
N ASP A 274 -26.73 -23.07 19.21
CA ASP A 274 -26.39 -21.72 18.78
C ASP A 274 -26.76 -20.64 19.80
N VAL A 275 -27.97 -20.71 20.35
CA VAL A 275 -28.39 -19.78 21.42
C VAL A 275 -27.47 -19.93 22.61
N LEU A 276 -27.13 -21.15 22.99
CA LEU A 276 -26.15 -21.43 24.05
C LEU A 276 -24.76 -20.90 23.69
N PHE A 277 -24.30 -21.08 22.45
CA PHE A 277 -23.04 -20.49 22.00
C PHE A 277 -23.04 -18.98 22.18
N GLN A 278 -24.06 -18.28 21.67
CA GLN A 278 -24.15 -16.82 21.76
C GLN A 278 -24.19 -16.36 23.22
N VAL A 279 -25.01 -16.98 24.07
CA VAL A 279 -25.13 -16.62 25.49
C VAL A 279 -23.80 -16.81 26.24
N LEU A 280 -23.08 -17.90 25.95
CA LEU A 280 -21.83 -18.22 26.64
C LEU A 280 -20.62 -17.47 26.06
N TYR A 281 -20.65 -17.15 24.77
CA TYR A 281 -19.55 -16.54 24.02
C TYR A 281 -19.56 -15.01 24.07
N GLN A 282 -20.75 -14.40 23.99
CA GLN A 282 -20.95 -12.95 23.90
C GLN A 282 -20.26 -12.16 25.03
N PRO A 283 -20.33 -12.55 26.32
CA PRO A 283 -19.61 -11.86 27.38
C PRO A 283 -18.08 -11.82 27.16
N GLY A 284 -17.52 -12.82 26.50
CA GLY A 284 -16.11 -12.85 26.15
C GLY A 284 -15.76 -11.95 24.96
N ILE A 285 -16.64 -11.83 23.96
CA ILE A 285 -16.48 -10.84 22.88
C ILE A 285 -16.47 -9.43 23.48
N VAL A 286 -17.41 -9.13 24.38
CA VAL A 286 -17.49 -7.86 25.11
C VAL A 286 -16.14 -7.57 25.75
N PHE A 287 -15.61 -8.52 26.56
CA PHE A 287 -14.28 -8.39 27.16
C PHE A 287 -13.19 -8.12 26.11
N PHE A 288 -13.17 -8.86 25.00
CA PHE A 288 -12.17 -8.67 23.94
C PHE A 288 -12.25 -7.31 23.26
N GLN A 289 -13.45 -6.79 23.01
CA GLN A 289 -13.65 -5.46 22.44
C GLN A 289 -13.17 -4.35 23.38
N LYS A 290 -13.34 -4.53 24.69
CA LYS A 290 -12.74 -3.65 25.69
C LYS A 290 -11.21 -3.74 25.65
N VAL A 291 -10.63 -4.94 25.54
CA VAL A 291 -9.18 -5.10 25.35
C VAL A 291 -8.67 -4.32 24.13
N GLN A 292 -9.41 -4.29 23.02
CA GLN A 292 -9.00 -3.53 21.83
C GLN A 292 -8.98 -2.00 22.07
N SER A 293 -9.81 -1.45 22.95
CA SER A 293 -9.78 0.00 23.24
C SER A 293 -8.48 0.44 23.91
N PHE A 294 -7.88 -0.44 24.72
CA PHE A 294 -6.56 -0.21 25.31
C PHE A 294 -5.46 -0.06 24.26
N MET A 295 -5.55 -0.76 23.12
CA MET A 295 -4.56 -0.59 22.05
C MET A 295 -4.57 0.82 21.47
N GLY A 296 -5.76 1.42 21.32
CA GLY A 296 -5.89 2.80 20.91
C GLY A 296 -5.33 3.78 21.94
N ARG A 297 -5.69 3.57 23.22
CA ARG A 297 -5.24 4.42 24.34
C ARG A 297 -3.71 4.39 24.51
N ILE A 298 -3.09 3.22 24.39
CA ILE A 298 -1.63 3.07 24.47
C ILE A 298 -0.95 3.72 23.26
N SER A 299 -1.51 3.56 22.06
CA SER A 299 -0.92 4.17 20.85
C SER A 299 -0.94 5.70 20.89
N LYS A 300 -1.97 6.33 21.48
CA LYS A 300 -2.07 7.80 21.63
C LYS A 300 -0.98 8.42 22.51
N ILE A 301 -0.38 7.66 23.43
CA ILE A 301 0.73 8.14 24.29
C ILE A 301 2.12 7.76 23.74
N ASP A 302 2.16 7.11 22.59
CA ASP A 302 3.39 6.77 21.89
C ASP A 302 4.06 8.03 21.29
N LEU A 303 5.38 7.99 21.14
CA LEU A 303 6.19 9.04 20.51
C LEU A 303 5.72 9.38 19.09
N TRP A 304 5.08 8.42 18.41
CA TRP A 304 4.59 8.60 17.04
C TRP A 304 3.29 9.42 16.95
N HIS A 305 2.52 9.51 18.03
CA HIS A 305 1.23 10.24 18.06
C HIS A 305 1.28 11.55 18.84
N ARG A 306 2.36 11.80 19.58
CA ARG A 306 2.59 13.05 20.30
C ARG A 306 4.07 13.36 20.36
N SER A 307 4.42 14.65 20.35
CA SER A 307 5.78 15.06 20.69
C SER A 307 6.13 14.57 22.10
N ARG A 308 7.27 13.87 22.22
CA ARG A 308 7.91 13.52 23.50
C ARG A 308 9.39 13.85 23.41
N GLY A 309 10.05 14.03 24.55
CA GLY A 309 11.49 14.26 24.61
C GLY A 309 11.90 15.13 25.80
N THR A 310 10.95 15.80 26.45
CA THR A 310 11.16 16.49 27.72
C THR A 310 10.90 15.57 28.91
N VAL A 311 11.37 15.95 30.10
CA VAL A 311 11.09 15.22 31.34
C VAL A 311 9.60 15.30 31.66
N GLU A 312 8.98 16.45 31.40
CA GLU A 312 7.56 16.70 31.56
C GLU A 312 6.72 15.77 30.69
N ASP A 313 7.09 15.58 29.41
CA ASP A 313 6.39 14.66 28.50
C ASP A 313 6.45 13.21 29.01
N GLU A 314 7.62 12.76 29.49
CA GLU A 314 7.79 11.39 29.97
C GLU A 314 7.05 11.16 31.30
N ILE A 315 6.98 12.17 32.18
CA ILE A 315 6.14 12.12 33.40
C ILE A 315 4.66 12.03 33.03
N GLU A 316 4.20 12.83 32.08
CA GLU A 316 2.80 12.79 31.63
C GLU A 316 2.44 11.43 31.02
N VAL A 317 3.30 10.88 30.16
CA VAL A 317 3.13 9.55 29.58
C VAL A 317 3.09 8.47 30.66
N MET A 318 3.95 8.54 31.67
CA MET A 318 3.95 7.59 32.78
C MET A 318 2.67 7.68 33.63
N ASN A 319 2.14 8.90 33.85
CA ASN A 319 0.88 9.12 34.56
C ASN A 319 -0.31 8.54 33.78
N ILE A 320 -0.41 8.83 32.48
CA ILE A 320 -1.46 8.24 31.62
C ILE A 320 -1.30 6.71 31.59
N GLY A 321 -0.07 6.21 31.50
CA GLY A 321 0.24 4.79 31.54
C GLY A 321 -0.21 4.12 32.84
N ALA A 322 -0.06 4.78 33.99
CA ALA A 322 -0.54 4.28 35.27
C ALA A 322 -2.07 4.17 35.31
N THR A 323 -2.78 5.15 34.75
CA THR A 323 -4.25 5.10 34.59
C THR A 323 -4.67 3.94 33.69
N ILE A 324 -4.03 3.78 32.53
CA ILE A 324 -4.30 2.65 31.62
C ILE A 324 -4.05 1.30 32.32
N ALA A 325 -2.98 1.19 33.13
CA ALA A 325 -2.68 -0.02 33.88
C ALA A 325 -3.70 -0.32 35.00
N ALA A 326 -4.28 0.71 35.63
CA ALA A 326 -5.37 0.55 36.61
C ALA A 326 -6.65 0.06 35.93
N ASP A 327 -6.99 0.64 34.79
CA ASP A 327 -8.17 0.26 34.01
C ASP A 327 -8.05 -1.17 33.44
N LEU A 328 -6.86 -1.58 32.98
CA LEU A 328 -6.60 -2.97 32.57
C LEU A 328 -6.85 -3.95 33.71
N ARG A 329 -6.42 -3.62 34.94
CA ARG A 329 -6.70 -4.45 36.13
C ARG A 329 -8.19 -4.53 36.41
N SER A 330 -8.89 -3.40 36.35
CA SER A 330 -10.35 -3.37 36.52
C SER A 330 -11.08 -4.22 35.47
N LEU A 331 -10.66 -4.15 34.21
CA LEU A 331 -11.22 -4.98 33.14
C LEU A 331 -11.00 -6.48 33.40
N TYR A 332 -9.80 -6.85 33.88
CA TYR A 332 -9.51 -8.23 34.23
C TYR A 332 -10.44 -8.72 35.34
N ASP A 333 -10.70 -7.93 36.38
CA ASP A 333 -11.60 -8.30 37.47
C ASP A 333 -13.07 -8.41 37.02
N GLN A 334 -13.45 -7.68 35.96
CA GLN A 334 -14.78 -7.72 35.35
C GLN A 334 -14.95 -8.82 34.28
N ARG A 335 -13.92 -9.64 34.02
CA ARG A 335 -13.99 -10.67 32.98
C ARG A 335 -15.08 -11.72 33.31
N PRO A 336 -15.70 -12.35 32.31
CA PRO A 336 -16.73 -13.36 32.54
C PRO A 336 -16.18 -14.53 33.38
N PRO A 337 -16.89 -14.99 34.43
CA PRO A 337 -16.41 -16.11 35.26
C PRO A 337 -16.14 -17.38 34.46
N LEU A 338 -16.94 -17.65 33.42
CA LEU A 338 -16.74 -18.78 32.51
C LEU A 338 -15.36 -18.77 31.84
N MET A 339 -14.77 -17.58 31.66
CA MET A 339 -13.44 -17.41 31.08
C MET A 339 -12.36 -18.15 31.87
N ASP A 340 -12.42 -18.11 33.20
CA ASP A 340 -11.44 -18.76 34.06
C ASP A 340 -11.49 -20.29 33.92
N TYR A 341 -12.69 -20.86 33.83
CA TYR A 341 -12.89 -22.30 33.66
C TYR A 341 -12.49 -22.76 32.27
N ALA A 342 -12.87 -22.02 31.23
CA ALA A 342 -12.54 -22.36 29.85
C ALA A 342 -11.02 -22.27 29.62
N VAL A 343 -10.37 -21.18 30.04
CA VAL A 343 -8.91 -21.01 29.90
C VAL A 343 -8.15 -22.11 30.63
N ALA A 344 -8.62 -22.52 31.81
CA ALA A 344 -8.07 -23.64 32.56
C ALA A 344 -8.32 -25.02 31.93
N GLY A 345 -9.07 -25.12 30.84
CA GLY A 345 -9.43 -26.38 30.18
C GLY A 345 -10.45 -27.21 30.98
N LYS A 346 -11.20 -26.59 31.90
CA LYS A 346 -12.21 -27.25 32.73
C LYS A 346 -13.60 -27.31 32.07
N LEU A 347 -13.82 -26.50 31.03
CA LEU A 347 -15.02 -26.57 30.20
C LEU A 347 -14.90 -27.76 29.24
N SER A 348 -15.72 -28.78 29.44
CA SER A 348 -15.62 -30.08 28.77
C SER A 348 -16.98 -30.69 28.46
N GLU A 349 -16.99 -31.81 27.73
CA GLU A 349 -18.18 -32.59 27.30
C GLU A 349 -19.28 -32.81 28.36
N PRO A 350 -18.99 -33.04 29.67
CA PRO A 350 -20.04 -33.14 30.69
C PRO A 350 -20.82 -31.83 30.95
N HIS A 351 -20.36 -30.69 30.44
CA HIS A 351 -21.00 -29.38 30.67
C HIS A 351 -21.74 -28.86 29.42
N ILE A 352 -21.11 -28.97 28.25
CA ILE A 352 -21.61 -28.56 26.93
C ILE A 352 -20.97 -29.45 25.85
N SER A 353 -21.46 -29.39 24.60
CA SER A 353 -20.89 -30.19 23.51
C SER A 353 -19.37 -30.00 23.37
N ALA A 354 -18.66 -31.07 22.98
CA ALA A 354 -17.21 -31.02 22.82
C ALA A 354 -16.76 -29.97 21.79
N HIS A 355 -17.57 -29.74 20.75
CA HIS A 355 -17.35 -28.70 19.75
C HIS A 355 -17.44 -27.31 20.40
N LEU A 356 -18.52 -27.05 21.13
CA LEU A 356 -18.78 -25.76 21.78
C LEU A 356 -17.73 -25.43 22.84
N ALA A 357 -17.37 -26.41 23.67
CA ALA A 357 -16.31 -26.30 24.67
C ALA A 357 -14.97 -25.91 24.05
N ARG A 358 -14.59 -26.55 22.94
CA ARG A 358 -13.35 -26.26 22.22
C ARG A 358 -13.35 -24.85 21.63
N THR A 359 -14.45 -24.45 20.99
CA THR A 359 -14.57 -23.13 20.35
C THR A 359 -14.51 -21.99 21.37
N ILE A 360 -15.28 -22.09 22.47
CA ILE A 360 -15.27 -21.09 23.55
C ILE A 360 -13.90 -21.04 24.22
N THR A 361 -13.30 -22.19 24.55
CA THR A 361 -11.97 -22.25 25.17
C THR A 361 -10.91 -21.60 24.30
N ARG A 362 -10.89 -21.91 23.00
CA ARG A 362 -9.93 -21.33 22.05
C ARG A 362 -10.07 -19.82 21.96
N ALA A 363 -11.29 -19.31 21.87
CA ALA A 363 -11.53 -17.87 21.81
C ALA A 363 -11.13 -17.16 23.10
N PHE A 364 -11.51 -17.68 24.27
CA PHE A 364 -11.19 -17.07 25.55
C PHE A 364 -9.69 -17.07 25.85
N ARG A 365 -8.94 -18.12 25.47
CA ARG A 365 -7.46 -18.11 25.52
C ARG A 365 -6.87 -17.04 24.59
N THR A 366 -7.46 -16.85 23.41
CA THR A 366 -7.03 -15.80 22.46
C THR A 366 -7.30 -14.39 23.02
N TYR A 367 -8.47 -14.18 23.62
CA TYR A 367 -8.84 -12.88 24.20
C TYR A 367 -7.97 -12.52 25.39
N LEU A 368 -7.70 -13.49 26.27
CA LEU A 368 -6.82 -13.30 27.40
C LEU A 368 -5.36 -13.08 26.98
N SER A 369 -4.91 -13.72 25.90
CA SER A 369 -3.59 -13.44 25.32
C SER A 369 -3.46 -12.00 24.83
N ASN A 370 -4.51 -11.43 24.22
CA ASN A 370 -4.52 -10.02 23.79
C ASN A 370 -4.57 -9.04 24.98
N TYR A 371 -5.25 -9.41 26.07
CA TYR A 371 -5.20 -8.66 27.32
C TYR A 371 -3.76 -8.58 27.85
N TYR A 372 -3.07 -9.70 27.95
CA TYR A 372 -1.67 -9.73 28.40
C TYR A 372 -0.75 -9.00 27.42
N ALA A 373 -0.98 -9.11 26.11
CA ALA A 373 -0.23 -8.36 25.10
C ALA A 373 -0.37 -6.84 25.30
N SER A 374 -1.55 -6.36 25.71
CA SER A 374 -1.77 -4.94 26.03
C SER A 374 -0.92 -4.47 27.22
N LYS A 375 -0.73 -5.32 28.24
CA LYS A 375 0.18 -5.01 29.37
C LYS A 375 1.64 -4.90 28.93
N VAL A 376 2.09 -5.82 28.07
CA VAL A 376 3.45 -5.80 27.52
C VAL A 376 3.64 -4.57 26.64
N HIS A 377 2.67 -4.25 25.78
CA HIS A 377 2.71 -3.08 24.92
C HIS A 377 2.77 -1.77 25.73
N LEU A 378 1.90 -1.63 26.73
CA LEU A 378 1.92 -0.48 27.63
C LEU A 378 3.29 -0.31 28.29
N HIS A 379 3.91 -1.40 28.75
CA HIS A 379 5.25 -1.34 29.31
C HIS A 379 6.30 -0.86 28.31
N ARG A 380 6.24 -1.34 27.07
CA ARG A 380 7.15 -0.91 26.00
C ARG A 380 6.96 0.57 25.60
N VAL A 381 5.78 1.14 25.75
CA VAL A 381 5.46 2.53 25.37
C VAL A 381 5.69 3.52 26.51
N ALA A 382 5.12 3.25 27.68
CA ALA A 382 5.12 4.17 28.83
C ALA A 382 6.35 4.01 29.71
N TYR A 383 6.94 2.81 29.75
CA TYR A 383 8.06 2.47 30.64
C TYR A 383 9.29 2.01 29.86
N LYS A 384 9.48 2.53 28.65
CA LYS A 384 10.51 2.09 27.69
C LYS A 384 11.93 2.08 28.28
N HIS A 385 12.23 3.02 29.18
CA HIS A 385 13.54 3.20 29.83
C HIS A 385 13.75 2.30 31.06
N LEU A 386 12.72 1.59 31.52
CA LEU A 386 12.77 0.74 32.71
C LEU A 386 12.96 -0.73 32.33
N PRO A 387 13.60 -1.53 33.20
CA PRO A 387 13.62 -2.98 33.04
C PRO A 387 12.19 -3.54 33.09
N LEU A 388 12.02 -4.74 32.55
CA LEU A 388 10.76 -5.49 32.58
C LEU A 388 10.19 -5.52 33.99
N THR A 389 9.00 -4.95 34.17
CA THR A 389 8.28 -5.03 35.44
C THR A 389 7.82 -6.46 35.67
N ARG A 390 7.60 -6.83 36.94
CA ARG A 390 7.04 -8.14 37.30
C ARG A 390 5.73 -8.41 36.57
N GLU A 391 4.87 -7.40 36.46
CA GLU A 391 3.59 -7.50 35.78
C GLU A 391 3.70 -7.79 34.28
N ALA A 392 4.71 -7.23 33.61
CA ALA A 392 4.98 -7.48 32.19
C ALA A 392 5.66 -8.84 31.98
N ALA A 393 6.56 -9.26 32.88
CA ALA A 393 7.14 -10.60 32.86
C ALA A 393 6.08 -11.70 33.08
N ASP A 394 5.16 -11.49 34.03
CA ASP A 394 4.02 -12.38 34.25
C ASP A 394 3.12 -12.44 33.02
N ALA A 395 2.86 -11.29 32.37
CA ALA A 395 2.07 -11.23 31.14
C ALA A 395 2.72 -12.04 29.99
N LEU A 396 4.04 -11.90 29.77
CA LEU A 396 4.77 -12.71 28.78
C LEU A 396 4.64 -14.21 29.07
N SER A 397 4.79 -14.61 30.34
CA SER A 397 4.62 -16.01 30.76
C SER A 397 3.23 -16.55 30.45
N GLN A 398 2.19 -15.75 30.68
CA GLN A 398 0.81 -16.13 30.35
C GLN A 398 0.57 -16.21 28.84
N ILE A 399 1.08 -15.26 28.04
CA ILE A 399 0.97 -15.33 26.56
C ILE A 399 1.61 -16.63 26.06
N ARG A 400 2.81 -16.96 26.54
CA ARG A 400 3.51 -18.21 26.18
C ARG A 400 2.66 -19.43 26.50
N LYS A 401 2.19 -19.53 27.75
CA LYS A 401 1.35 -20.64 28.21
C LYS A 401 0.09 -20.80 27.35
N LEU A 402 -0.64 -19.71 27.10
CA LEU A 402 -1.88 -19.74 26.34
C LEU A 402 -1.64 -20.10 24.87
N ALA A 403 -0.57 -19.58 24.25
CA ALA A 403 -0.22 -19.90 22.87
C ALA A 403 0.10 -21.39 22.69
N HIS A 404 0.88 -21.99 23.60
CA HIS A 404 1.16 -23.43 23.58
C HIS A 404 -0.10 -24.27 23.81
N GLN A 405 -0.97 -23.86 24.75
CA GLN A 405 -2.24 -24.55 25.00
C GLN A 405 -3.21 -24.47 23.83
N ILE A 406 -3.23 -23.37 23.07
CA ILE A 406 -4.03 -23.31 21.84
C ILE A 406 -3.39 -24.24 20.80
N SER A 407 -2.07 -24.17 20.62
CA SER A 407 -1.35 -24.95 19.61
C SER A 407 -1.42 -26.47 19.86
N SER A 408 -1.49 -26.92 21.11
CA SER A 408 -1.63 -28.35 21.43
C SER A 408 -2.98 -28.92 21.04
N ASP A 409 -4.01 -28.07 20.96
CA ASP A 409 -5.39 -28.45 20.72
C ASP A 409 -5.76 -28.37 19.22
N LEU A 410 -4.81 -27.97 18.36
CA LEU A 410 -4.97 -27.85 16.91
C LEU A 410 -4.61 -29.14 16.17
N ALA A 411 -5.29 -29.42 15.05
CA ALA A 411 -4.87 -30.45 14.11
C ALA A 411 -3.55 -30.05 13.42
N SER A 412 -2.85 -31.01 12.80
CA SER A 412 -1.51 -30.79 12.21
C SER A 412 -1.44 -29.66 11.18
N ASP A 413 -2.56 -29.39 10.51
CA ASP A 413 -2.67 -28.45 9.39
C ASP A 413 -3.32 -27.11 9.81
N ASP A 414 -3.79 -26.99 11.05
CA ASP A 414 -4.42 -25.78 11.55
C ASP A 414 -3.39 -24.78 12.09
N SER A 415 -3.63 -23.49 11.83
CA SER A 415 -2.83 -22.40 12.39
C SER A 415 -3.46 -21.80 13.64
N LEU A 416 -2.65 -21.09 14.44
CA LEU A 416 -3.18 -20.28 15.54
C LEU A 416 -4.16 -19.22 15.01
N PRO A 417 -5.15 -18.80 15.80
CA PRO A 417 -6.06 -17.73 15.40
C PRO A 417 -5.30 -16.46 15.01
N VAL A 418 -5.71 -15.77 13.95
CA VAL A 418 -5.05 -14.52 13.47
C VAL A 418 -4.89 -13.47 14.57
N ASN A 419 -5.84 -13.41 15.52
CA ASN A 419 -5.77 -12.54 16.69
C ASN A 419 -4.60 -12.86 17.66
N MET A 420 -3.86 -13.95 17.44
CA MET A 420 -2.61 -14.30 18.15
C MET A 420 -1.36 -13.66 17.55
N LEU A 421 -1.41 -13.07 16.35
CA LEU A 421 -0.27 -12.37 15.73
C LEU A 421 0.35 -11.33 16.67
N TRP A 422 -0.48 -10.46 17.24
CA TRP A 422 -0.01 -9.41 18.14
C TRP A 422 0.54 -9.95 19.47
N PRO A 423 -0.15 -10.86 20.19
CA PRO A 423 0.44 -11.54 21.34
C PRO A 423 1.77 -12.23 21.05
N LEU A 424 1.89 -12.93 19.92
CA LEU A 424 3.13 -13.61 19.54
C LEU A 424 4.26 -12.64 19.19
N LEU A 425 3.94 -11.51 18.55
CA LEU A 425 4.91 -10.44 18.34
C LEU A 425 5.39 -9.86 19.68
N MET A 426 4.47 -9.52 20.61
CA MET A 426 4.81 -9.02 21.94
C MET A 426 5.64 -10.02 22.76
N LEU A 427 5.32 -11.30 22.67
CA LEU A 427 6.11 -12.36 23.30
C LEU A 427 7.50 -12.46 22.67
N GLY A 428 7.55 -12.58 21.35
CA GLY A 428 8.79 -12.80 20.61
C GLY A 428 9.80 -11.68 20.79
N VAL A 429 9.35 -10.42 20.86
CA VAL A 429 10.28 -9.28 21.02
C VAL A 429 10.91 -9.21 22.42
N GLU A 430 10.36 -9.87 23.44
CA GLU A 430 10.97 -9.92 24.78
C GLU A 430 11.58 -11.30 25.10
N GLU A 431 11.27 -12.32 24.30
CA GLU A 431 11.78 -13.69 24.46
C GLU A 431 13.30 -13.76 24.34
N GLN A 432 13.93 -14.56 25.19
CA GLN A 432 15.38 -14.78 25.21
C GLN A 432 15.76 -16.20 24.82
N ASP A 433 14.88 -17.17 25.07
CA ASP A 433 15.11 -18.57 24.70
C ASP A 433 15.07 -18.76 23.17
N GLN A 434 16.10 -19.39 22.61
CA GLN A 434 16.28 -19.47 21.15
C GLN A 434 15.31 -20.47 20.50
N ASP A 435 14.98 -21.55 21.21
CA ASP A 435 14.03 -22.56 20.72
C ASP A 435 12.62 -21.96 20.71
N GLU A 436 12.26 -21.22 21.76
CA GLU A 436 10.99 -20.51 21.86
C GLU A 436 10.88 -19.39 20.81
N LYS A 437 11.95 -18.61 20.57
CA LYS A 437 11.98 -17.63 19.46
C LYS A 437 11.70 -18.28 18.11
N ALA A 438 12.34 -19.43 17.84
CA ALA A 438 12.13 -20.18 16.61
C ALA A 438 10.70 -20.73 16.51
N TRP A 439 10.13 -21.21 17.61
CA TRP A 439 8.75 -21.68 17.68
C TRP A 439 7.76 -20.54 17.40
N ILE A 440 7.90 -19.40 18.07
CA ILE A 440 7.05 -18.21 17.87
C ILE A 440 7.08 -17.79 16.41
N ARG A 441 8.27 -17.69 15.82
CA ARG A 441 8.45 -17.34 14.40
C ARG A 441 7.75 -18.36 13.50
N ALA A 442 7.90 -19.66 13.76
CA ALA A 442 7.27 -20.70 12.98
C ALA A 442 5.74 -20.64 13.07
N GLN A 443 5.18 -20.32 14.24
CA GLN A 443 3.73 -20.12 14.38
C GLN A 443 3.24 -18.87 13.64
N ILE A 444 4.01 -17.77 13.70
CA ILE A 444 3.71 -16.57 12.94
C ILE A 444 3.71 -16.89 11.44
N VAL A 445 4.73 -17.58 10.91
CA VAL A 445 4.79 -17.95 9.49
C VAL A 445 3.67 -18.93 9.10
N ARG A 446 3.26 -19.86 9.97
CA ARG A 446 2.11 -20.76 9.70
C ARG A 446 0.80 -20.00 9.48
N MET A 447 0.65 -18.82 10.10
CA MET A 447 -0.53 -17.98 9.88
C MET A 447 -0.52 -17.27 8.51
N GLU A 448 0.56 -17.35 7.70
CA GLU A 448 0.66 -16.73 6.36
C GLU A 448 -0.51 -17.14 5.45
N GLY A 449 -1.01 -18.36 5.59
CA GLY A 449 -2.16 -18.84 4.82
C GLY A 449 -3.47 -18.09 5.10
N VAL A 450 -3.69 -17.65 6.34
CA VAL A 450 -4.96 -17.03 6.79
C VAL A 450 -4.81 -15.52 7.00
N ALA A 451 -3.58 -15.04 7.18
CA ALA A 451 -3.24 -13.65 7.40
C ALA A 451 -1.99 -13.27 6.59
N GLY A 452 -2.18 -12.53 5.50
CA GLY A 452 -1.10 -12.17 4.57
C GLY A 452 0.04 -11.35 5.21
N ASN A 453 -0.22 -10.70 6.33
CA ASN A 453 0.78 -9.95 7.11
C ASN A 453 1.69 -10.81 7.99
N ALA A 454 1.40 -12.11 8.13
CA ALA A 454 2.08 -12.93 9.12
C ALA A 454 3.57 -13.13 8.79
N ARG A 455 3.91 -13.33 7.52
CA ARG A 455 5.31 -13.46 7.07
C ARG A 455 6.14 -12.21 7.37
N ILE A 456 5.57 -11.05 7.10
CA ILE A 456 6.22 -9.77 7.34
C ILE A 456 6.31 -9.50 8.85
N THR A 457 5.28 -9.88 9.62
CA THR A 457 5.34 -9.87 11.09
C THR A 457 6.51 -10.69 11.63
N ALA A 458 6.79 -11.85 11.02
CA ALA A 458 7.96 -12.66 11.34
C ALA A 458 9.27 -11.93 11.03
N GLN A 459 9.34 -11.22 9.89
CA GLN A 459 10.52 -10.44 9.49
C GLN A 459 10.81 -9.27 10.44
N VAL A 460 9.77 -8.59 10.91
CA VAL A 460 9.92 -7.48 11.86
C VAL A 460 10.28 -7.98 13.24
N LEU A 461 9.71 -9.10 13.66
CA LEU A 461 10.16 -9.79 14.86
C LEU A 461 11.66 -10.12 14.78
N GLU A 462 12.14 -10.68 13.67
CA GLU A 462 13.56 -10.98 13.46
C GLU A 462 14.44 -9.72 13.52
N GLU A 463 14.02 -8.64 12.87
CA GLU A 463 14.79 -7.39 12.84
C GLU A 463 14.86 -6.75 14.23
N VAL A 464 13.73 -6.69 14.96
CA VAL A 464 13.68 -6.16 16.32
C VAL A 464 14.57 -7.00 17.24
N GLN A 465 14.50 -8.33 17.17
CA GLN A 465 15.36 -9.23 17.94
C GLN A 465 16.84 -8.98 17.61
N ALA A 466 17.21 -8.89 16.33
CA ALA A 466 18.57 -8.64 15.90
C ALA A 466 19.13 -7.30 16.41
N ARG A 467 18.31 -6.24 16.41
CA ARG A 467 18.70 -4.92 16.94
C ARG A 467 18.84 -4.92 18.46
N GLN A 468 17.95 -5.61 19.16
CA GLN A 468 18.04 -5.72 20.61
C GLN A 468 19.29 -6.50 21.02
N GLU A 469 19.64 -7.56 20.28
CA GLU A 469 20.89 -8.30 20.48
C GLU A 469 22.13 -7.45 20.17
N ALA A 470 22.08 -6.61 19.14
CA ALA A 470 23.19 -5.74 18.74
C ALA A 470 23.42 -4.56 19.69
N SER A 471 22.34 -3.89 20.13
CA SER A 471 22.39 -2.69 20.98
C SER A 471 22.40 -3.01 22.47
N LYS A 472 22.05 -4.25 22.86
CA LYS A 472 21.76 -4.66 24.25
C LYS A 472 20.71 -3.77 24.93
N ALA A 473 19.84 -3.13 24.14
CA ALA A 473 18.78 -2.27 24.59
C ALA A 473 17.48 -2.63 23.85
N ARG A 474 16.34 -2.29 24.44
CA ARG A 474 15.03 -2.50 23.81
C ARG A 474 14.93 -1.63 22.55
N ALA A 475 14.62 -2.22 21.40
CA ALA A 475 14.43 -1.51 20.15
C ALA A 475 12.94 -1.22 19.95
N ASP A 476 12.58 -0.03 19.46
CA ASP A 476 11.19 0.25 19.11
C ASP A 476 10.78 -0.62 17.92
N ILE A 477 9.65 -1.32 18.05
CA ILE A 477 9.04 -2.19 17.04
C ILE A 477 8.62 -1.38 15.80
N ARG A 478 8.38 -0.07 15.95
CA ARG A 478 8.01 0.86 14.87
C ARG A 478 9.21 1.63 14.30
N SER A 479 10.40 1.48 14.88
CA SER A 479 11.64 2.00 14.31
C SER A 479 12.31 1.02 13.33
N SER A 480 11.72 -0.16 13.13
CA SER A 480 12.31 -1.27 12.37
C SER A 480 12.28 -1.03 10.86
N HIS A 481 13.24 -0.28 10.34
CA HIS A 481 13.58 -0.34 8.93
C HIS A 481 14.22 -1.72 8.62
N PRO A 482 13.81 -2.45 7.57
CA PRO A 482 14.47 -3.71 7.14
C PRO A 482 15.92 -3.52 6.60
N SER A 483 16.66 -2.53 7.09
CA SER A 483 17.87 -2.00 6.45
C SER A 483 19.11 -1.93 7.34
N HIS A 484 19.11 -2.41 8.58
CA HIS A 484 20.29 -2.33 9.45
C HIS A 484 20.71 -3.68 10.06
N ARG A 485 21.48 -4.46 9.30
CA ARG A 485 22.24 -5.61 9.84
C ARG A 485 23.51 -5.15 10.57
N PRO A 486 23.81 -5.66 11.78
CA PRO A 486 25.15 -5.58 12.36
C PRO A 486 26.09 -6.57 11.66
N ARG A 487 27.33 -6.11 11.44
CA ARG A 487 28.40 -6.84 10.75
C ARG A 487 28.68 -8.21 11.38
N ARG A 488 28.28 -9.28 10.70
CA ARG A 488 28.98 -10.57 10.73
C ARG A 488 29.77 -10.70 9.44
N HIS A 489 31.08 -10.89 9.55
CA HIS A 489 31.97 -11.18 8.43
C HIS A 489 31.47 -12.39 7.64
N ARG A 490 30.74 -12.12 6.55
CA ARG A 490 30.47 -13.08 5.50
C ARG A 490 30.78 -12.36 4.19
N LYS A 491 31.85 -12.82 3.52
CA LYS A 491 32.27 -12.33 2.21
C LYS A 491 31.14 -12.60 1.19
N SER A 492 30.26 -11.63 0.99
CA SER A 492 29.35 -11.55 -0.16
C SER A 492 28.96 -10.09 -0.44
N GLY A 493 29.85 -9.37 -1.11
CA GLY A 493 29.58 -8.50 -2.26
C GLY A 493 28.73 -7.22 -2.16
N ASP A 494 27.85 -7.01 -1.19
CA ASP A 494 26.97 -5.82 -1.14
C ASP A 494 27.11 -5.14 0.24
N ASN A 495 27.56 -3.89 0.30
CA ASN A 495 27.98 -3.25 1.56
C ASN A 495 26.79 -2.93 2.49
N GLY A 496 25.55 -3.20 2.08
CA GLY A 496 24.33 -3.05 2.89
C GLY A 496 23.93 -1.61 3.20
N SER A 497 24.88 -0.67 3.19
CA SER A 497 24.69 0.75 3.50
C SER A 497 24.07 1.57 2.37
N GLN A 498 24.07 1.09 1.12
CA GLN A 498 23.58 1.81 -0.08
C GLN A 498 24.30 3.15 -0.34
N ASP A 499 25.49 3.31 0.22
CA ASP A 499 26.34 4.47 -0.01
C ASP A 499 26.75 4.57 -1.47
N VAL A 500 27.02 5.79 -1.93
CA VAL A 500 27.65 6.03 -3.23
C VAL A 500 29.04 5.38 -3.24
N ASP A 501 29.32 4.55 -4.25
CA ASP A 501 30.67 4.05 -4.52
C ASP A 501 31.50 5.15 -5.18
N TRP A 502 32.10 6.01 -4.37
CA TRP A 502 32.84 7.19 -4.83
C TRP A 502 33.98 6.88 -5.79
N ASN A 503 34.70 5.78 -5.56
CA ASN A 503 35.83 5.39 -6.42
C ASN A 503 35.33 4.95 -7.80
N LEU A 504 34.24 4.18 -7.84
CA LEU A 504 33.66 3.77 -9.10
C LEU A 504 33.00 4.94 -9.84
N GLN A 505 32.36 5.86 -9.11
CA GLN A 505 31.80 7.08 -9.71
C GLN A 505 32.91 7.91 -10.36
N GLU A 506 34.03 8.14 -9.68
CA GLU A 506 35.19 8.85 -10.26
C GLU A 506 35.65 8.18 -11.56
N ARG A 507 35.85 6.87 -11.56
CA ARG A 507 36.23 6.10 -12.76
C ARG A 507 35.20 6.15 -13.88
N HIS A 508 33.91 6.19 -13.56
CA HIS A 508 32.87 6.30 -14.57
C HIS A 508 32.79 7.72 -15.14
N LEU A 509 32.97 8.74 -14.30
CA LEU A 509 33.03 10.14 -14.71
C LEU A 509 34.25 10.42 -15.60
N GLU A 510 35.41 9.85 -15.30
CA GLU A 510 36.60 9.90 -16.17
C GLU A 510 36.26 9.37 -17.57
N PHE A 511 35.60 8.20 -17.63
CA PHE A 511 35.14 7.67 -18.90
C PHE A 511 34.21 8.66 -19.63
N LEU A 512 33.18 9.19 -18.97
CA LEU A 512 32.21 10.08 -19.60
C LEU A 512 32.90 11.34 -20.15
N VAL A 513 33.79 11.96 -19.38
CA VAL A 513 34.55 13.15 -19.77
C VAL A 513 35.45 12.86 -20.99
N ASP A 514 36.13 11.71 -21.01
CA ASP A 514 37.09 11.33 -22.06
C ASP A 514 36.43 10.70 -23.30
N SER A 515 35.11 10.52 -23.28
CA SER A 515 34.37 9.79 -24.30
C SER A 515 33.93 10.62 -25.51
N GLY A 516 34.16 11.93 -25.49
CA GLY A 516 33.74 12.87 -26.54
C GLY A 516 32.38 13.52 -26.30
N LEU A 517 31.80 13.37 -25.11
CA LEU A 517 30.56 14.06 -24.75
C LEU A 517 30.75 15.58 -24.68
N HIS A 518 29.72 16.31 -25.12
CA HIS A 518 29.66 17.77 -25.04
C HIS A 518 29.31 18.26 -23.62
N GLY A 519 28.66 17.40 -22.83
CA GLY A 519 28.34 17.68 -21.43
C GLY A 519 27.93 16.44 -20.65
N VAL A 520 27.89 16.58 -19.34
CA VAL A 520 27.48 15.53 -18.39
C VAL A 520 26.37 16.05 -17.50
N VAL A 521 25.30 15.25 -17.34
CA VAL A 521 24.22 15.55 -16.40
C VAL A 521 24.37 14.66 -15.17
N ILE A 522 24.57 15.29 -14.01
CA ILE A 522 24.66 14.61 -12.71
C ILE A 522 23.29 14.62 -12.05
N ALA A 523 22.94 13.52 -11.36
CA ALA A 523 21.69 13.40 -10.61
C ALA A 523 20.43 13.72 -11.44
N GLY A 524 20.36 13.24 -12.69
CA GLY A 524 19.08 13.13 -13.42
C GLY A 524 18.30 11.87 -13.01
N THR A 525 17.19 11.55 -13.69
CA THR A 525 16.39 10.35 -13.37
C THR A 525 17.21 9.05 -13.40
N ASN A 526 18.06 8.85 -14.43
CA ASN A 526 18.96 7.69 -14.51
C ASN A 526 20.07 7.69 -13.44
N GLY A 527 20.37 8.85 -12.86
CA GLY A 527 21.29 9.00 -11.72
C GLY A 527 20.60 8.87 -10.37
N GLU A 528 19.34 8.41 -10.35
CA GLU A 528 18.53 8.21 -9.14
C GLU A 528 18.39 9.50 -8.30
N ALA A 529 18.23 10.65 -8.95
CA ALA A 529 18.21 11.98 -8.33
C ALA A 529 17.43 12.10 -7.00
N VAL A 530 16.24 11.49 -6.96
CA VAL A 530 15.30 11.57 -5.83
C VAL A 530 15.72 10.72 -4.63
N THR A 531 16.64 9.77 -4.81
CA THR A 531 17.19 8.92 -3.75
C THR A 531 18.53 9.42 -3.22
N LEU A 532 19.13 10.44 -3.86
CA LEU A 532 20.36 11.09 -3.44
C LEU A 532 20.09 12.22 -2.44
N THR A 533 20.89 12.28 -1.39
CA THR A 533 20.94 13.46 -0.52
C THR A 533 21.55 14.65 -1.25
N GLN A 534 21.25 15.87 -0.81
CA GLN A 534 21.82 17.08 -1.37
C GLN A 534 23.37 17.05 -1.32
N ASP A 535 23.95 16.63 -0.19
CA ASP A 535 25.40 16.50 -0.03
C ASP A 535 26.02 15.50 -1.00
N GLU A 536 25.32 14.41 -1.34
CA GLU A 536 25.81 13.45 -2.32
C GLU A 536 25.81 14.04 -3.73
N LYS A 537 24.72 14.73 -4.11
CA LYS A 537 24.63 15.41 -5.41
C LYS A 537 25.74 16.45 -5.58
N ILE A 538 25.95 17.28 -4.56
CA ILE A 538 26.98 18.32 -4.55
C ILE A 538 28.38 17.72 -4.60
N ARG A 539 28.64 16.62 -3.88
CA ARG A 539 29.94 15.92 -3.97
C ARG A 539 30.18 15.26 -5.32
N LEU A 540 29.16 14.64 -5.92
CA LEU A 540 29.24 14.08 -7.28
C LEU A 540 29.57 15.18 -8.28
N LEU A 541 28.88 16.32 -8.19
CA LEU A 541 29.10 17.48 -9.06
C LEU A 541 30.54 18.03 -8.93
N ALA A 542 31.00 18.28 -7.71
CA ALA A 542 32.36 18.75 -7.45
C ALA A 542 33.42 17.75 -7.93
N MET A 543 33.16 16.44 -7.77
CA MET A 543 33.99 15.37 -8.31
C MET A 543 34.03 15.42 -9.83
N THR A 544 32.90 15.59 -10.51
CA THR A 544 32.86 15.71 -11.99
C THR A 544 33.68 16.90 -12.48
N ARG A 545 33.56 18.08 -11.85
CA ARG A 545 34.37 19.25 -12.24
C ARG A 545 35.87 19.02 -12.02
N ARG A 546 36.24 18.37 -10.91
CA ARG A 546 37.63 17.99 -10.63
C ARG A 546 38.17 17.04 -11.69
N VAL A 547 37.45 15.96 -11.99
CA VAL A 547 37.81 14.98 -13.04
C VAL A 547 37.93 15.66 -14.40
N ALA A 548 36.97 16.51 -14.77
CA ALA A 548 37.01 17.28 -16.01
C ALA A 548 38.29 18.13 -16.15
N THR A 549 38.68 18.80 -15.06
CA THR A 549 39.92 19.60 -15.03
C THR A 549 41.16 18.71 -15.17
N GLN A 550 41.19 17.56 -14.49
CA GLN A 550 42.31 16.61 -14.52
C GLN A 550 42.47 15.94 -15.89
N SER A 551 41.35 15.63 -16.57
CA SER A 551 41.31 15.12 -17.94
C SER A 551 41.62 16.19 -19.01
N GLY A 552 41.93 17.44 -18.61
CA GLY A 552 42.24 18.51 -19.55
C GLY A 552 41.02 19.05 -20.31
N ARG A 553 39.81 18.81 -19.80
CA ARG A 553 38.54 19.34 -20.34
C ARG A 553 37.81 20.22 -19.31
N PRO A 554 38.44 21.28 -18.76
CA PRO A 554 37.81 22.13 -17.76
C PRO A 554 36.53 22.81 -18.25
N ASP A 555 36.38 22.99 -19.56
CA ASP A 555 35.24 23.67 -20.20
C ASP A 555 34.07 22.74 -20.57
N ILE A 556 34.14 21.43 -20.24
CA ILE A 556 33.00 20.54 -20.46
C ILE A 556 31.80 21.04 -19.65
N THR A 557 30.62 21.05 -20.29
CA THR A 557 29.39 21.48 -19.64
C THR A 557 28.95 20.45 -18.60
N ILE A 558 28.74 20.88 -17.35
CA ILE A 558 28.22 20.04 -16.28
C ILE A 558 26.88 20.60 -15.80
N THR A 559 25.84 19.77 -15.87
CA THR A 559 24.48 20.13 -15.44
C THR A 559 24.08 19.31 -14.22
N LEU A 560 23.49 19.95 -13.21
CA LEU A 560 22.89 19.23 -12.07
C LEU A 560 21.39 19.03 -12.28
N GLY A 561 20.90 17.82 -12.09
CA GLY A 561 19.47 17.52 -12.04
C GLY A 561 18.86 17.94 -10.70
N CYS A 562 17.89 18.85 -10.76
CA CYS A 562 17.13 19.34 -9.63
C CYS A 562 15.72 18.75 -9.64
N SER A 563 15.43 17.94 -8.61
CA SER A 563 14.14 17.25 -8.41
C SER A 563 13.55 17.58 -7.04
N GLY A 564 13.73 18.82 -6.58
CA GLY A 564 13.23 19.28 -5.29
C GLY A 564 11.70 19.21 -5.20
N ARG A 565 11.18 19.13 -3.97
CA ARG A 565 9.74 18.93 -3.70
C ARG A 565 8.94 20.23 -3.73
N CYS A 566 9.62 21.37 -3.70
CA CYS A 566 9.01 22.71 -3.72
C CYS A 566 9.98 23.74 -4.31
N THR A 567 9.46 24.91 -4.70
CA THR A 567 10.23 26.02 -5.27
C THR A 567 11.44 26.40 -4.42
N ARG A 568 11.25 26.54 -3.10
CA ARG A 568 12.31 26.88 -2.15
C ARG A 568 13.47 25.87 -2.15
N GLU A 569 13.17 24.58 -2.21
CA GLU A 569 14.19 23.53 -2.24
C GLU A 569 14.99 23.55 -3.54
N VAL A 570 14.29 23.73 -4.68
CA VAL A 570 14.94 23.88 -5.99
C VAL A 570 15.87 25.10 -5.98
N ILE A 571 15.40 26.27 -5.54
CA ILE A 571 16.24 27.49 -5.46
C ILE A 571 17.47 27.26 -4.58
N ALA A 572 17.33 26.63 -3.41
CA ALA A 572 18.47 26.33 -2.54
C ALA A 572 19.48 25.38 -3.22
N GLU A 573 18.99 24.35 -3.90
CA GLU A 573 19.83 23.39 -4.63
C GLU A 573 20.57 24.06 -5.81
N THR A 574 19.94 24.97 -6.54
CA THR A 574 20.59 25.71 -7.64
C THR A 574 21.79 26.56 -7.17
N LYS A 575 21.68 27.16 -5.98
CA LYS A 575 22.77 27.98 -5.39
C LYS A 575 23.96 27.11 -5.02
N LEU A 576 23.71 25.98 -4.36
CA LEU A 576 24.77 25.02 -4.03
C LEU A 576 25.39 24.40 -5.30
N ALA A 577 24.59 24.16 -6.34
CA ALA A 577 25.08 23.68 -7.62
C ALA A 577 26.08 24.66 -8.25
N LYS A 578 25.81 25.97 -8.16
CA LYS A 578 26.75 27.01 -8.64
C LYS A 578 28.07 26.95 -7.89
N GLU A 579 28.02 26.88 -6.56
CA GLU A 579 29.20 26.82 -5.70
C GLU A 579 30.04 25.58 -5.98
N ALA A 580 29.41 24.46 -6.32
CA ALA A 580 30.04 23.19 -6.66
C ALA A 580 30.54 23.08 -8.10
N GLY A 581 30.31 24.10 -8.93
CA GLY A 581 30.87 24.21 -10.29
C GLY A 581 29.98 23.69 -11.42
N ALA A 582 28.65 23.61 -11.21
CA ALA A 582 27.71 23.41 -12.31
C ALA A 582 27.63 24.64 -13.23
N ASP A 583 27.35 24.38 -14.51
CA ASP A 583 27.12 25.40 -15.54
C ASP A 583 25.63 25.64 -15.77
N TYR A 584 24.81 24.60 -15.57
CA TYR A 584 23.35 24.62 -15.74
C TYR A 584 22.67 23.79 -14.65
N VAL A 585 21.36 24.00 -14.49
CA VAL A 585 20.49 23.10 -13.73
C VAL A 585 19.37 22.57 -14.61
N LEU A 586 19.08 21.27 -14.49
CA LEU A 586 17.99 20.59 -15.18
C LEU A 586 16.84 20.39 -14.18
N VAL A 587 15.79 21.20 -14.30
CA VAL A 587 14.75 21.32 -13.27
C VAL A 587 13.49 20.57 -13.66
N LEU A 588 13.10 19.59 -12.85
CA LEU A 588 11.87 18.82 -12.99
C LEU A 588 10.73 19.47 -12.19
N VAL A 589 9.50 19.40 -12.71
CA VAL A 589 8.30 19.90 -12.00
C VAL A 589 8.07 19.11 -10.70
N PRO A 590 7.87 19.77 -9.55
CA PRO A 590 7.46 19.09 -8.32
C PRO A 590 6.07 18.45 -8.48
N SER A 591 5.97 17.15 -8.19
CA SER A 591 4.80 16.35 -8.59
C SER A 591 4.12 15.56 -7.47
N TYR A 592 4.63 15.61 -6.24
CA TYR A 592 4.01 14.87 -5.14
C TYR A 592 2.53 15.27 -4.95
N PHE A 593 2.27 16.59 -4.98
CA PHE A 593 0.91 17.15 -4.97
C PHE A 593 0.39 17.46 -6.39
N HIS A 594 0.66 16.61 -7.38
CA HIS A 594 0.26 16.84 -8.79
C HIS A 594 -1.24 17.16 -8.96
N PHE A 595 -2.12 16.58 -8.14
CA PHE A 595 -3.56 16.84 -8.14
C PHE A 595 -3.92 18.30 -7.79
N ALA A 596 -3.01 19.06 -7.17
CA ALA A 596 -3.18 20.46 -6.83
C ALA A 596 -2.42 21.41 -7.79
N MET A 597 -1.76 20.87 -8.83
CA MET A 597 -0.98 21.66 -9.79
C MET A 597 -1.82 21.97 -11.04
N ASN A 598 -1.70 23.20 -11.53
CA ASN A 598 -2.29 23.65 -12.80
C ASN A 598 -1.20 24.32 -13.66
N LYS A 599 -1.56 24.72 -14.89
CA LYS A 599 -0.58 25.31 -15.82
C LYS A 599 0.06 26.58 -15.28
N ASP A 600 -0.73 27.47 -14.68
CA ASP A 600 -0.24 28.73 -14.14
C ASP A 600 0.71 28.50 -12.95
N SER A 601 0.42 27.52 -12.09
CA SER A 601 1.31 27.19 -10.97
C SER A 601 2.64 26.57 -11.42
N ILE A 602 2.62 25.75 -12.48
CA ILE A 602 3.86 25.21 -13.08
C ILE A 602 4.71 26.33 -13.69
N VAL A 603 4.08 27.24 -14.42
CA VAL A 603 4.80 28.38 -15.02
C VAL A 603 5.36 29.31 -13.94
N ALA A 604 4.56 29.67 -12.94
CA ALA A 604 4.99 30.52 -11.84
C ALA A 604 6.17 29.89 -11.06
N PHE A 605 6.15 28.57 -10.86
CA PHE A 605 7.26 27.84 -10.27
C PHE A 605 8.57 28.02 -11.05
N PHE A 606 8.54 27.86 -12.38
CA PHE A 606 9.75 28.03 -13.19
C PHE A 606 10.21 29.49 -13.27
N GLU A 607 9.29 30.45 -13.37
CA GLU A 607 9.61 31.89 -13.34
C GLU A 607 10.28 32.25 -12.00
N GLU A 608 9.69 31.88 -10.86
CA GLU A 608 10.27 32.14 -9.53
C GLU A 608 11.63 31.45 -9.33
N ALA A 609 11.77 30.20 -9.79
CA ALA A 609 13.05 29.50 -9.73
C ALA A 609 14.11 30.18 -10.60
N ALA A 610 13.74 30.63 -11.80
CA ALA A 610 14.66 31.26 -12.74
C ALA A 610 15.08 32.66 -12.30
N ASP A 611 14.17 33.44 -11.69
CA ASP A 611 14.47 34.76 -11.10
C ASP A 611 15.51 34.66 -9.97
N ALA A 612 15.44 33.60 -9.15
CA ALA A 612 16.32 33.40 -8.01
C ALA A 612 17.58 32.59 -8.31
N SER A 613 17.68 31.97 -9.49
CA SER A 613 18.76 31.05 -9.84
C SER A 613 20.02 31.77 -10.30
N PRO A 614 21.20 31.48 -9.72
CA PRO A 614 22.48 31.99 -10.23
C PRO A 614 23.00 31.21 -11.46
N LEU A 615 22.25 30.22 -11.94
CA LEU A 615 22.56 29.38 -13.08
C LEU A 615 21.41 29.37 -14.10
N PRO A 616 21.71 29.24 -15.41
CA PRO A 616 20.67 29.04 -16.41
C PRO A 616 19.91 27.72 -16.19
N ILE A 617 18.59 27.79 -16.34
CA ILE A 617 17.66 26.67 -16.15
C ILE A 617 17.35 26.01 -17.49
N VAL A 618 17.48 24.69 -17.51
CA VAL A 618 16.90 23.82 -18.54
C VAL A 618 15.67 23.14 -17.95
N ILE A 619 14.51 23.33 -18.56
CA ILE A 619 13.26 22.69 -18.14
C ILE A 619 13.36 21.19 -18.42
N TYR A 620 13.06 20.35 -17.43
CA TYR A 620 12.93 18.92 -17.62
C TYR A 620 11.46 18.52 -17.77
N ASN A 621 11.01 18.28 -19.01
CA ASN A 621 9.67 17.79 -19.27
C ASN A 621 9.66 16.25 -19.38
N TYR A 622 9.23 15.56 -18.32
CA TYR A 622 9.13 14.10 -18.29
C TYR A 622 7.87 13.57 -17.59
N PRO A 623 6.69 13.63 -18.25
CA PRO A 623 5.40 13.33 -17.63
C PRO A 623 5.31 11.98 -16.91
N SER A 624 5.98 10.95 -17.43
CA SER A 624 5.95 9.59 -16.86
C SER A 624 6.49 9.48 -15.44
N VAL A 625 7.34 10.41 -14.99
CA VAL A 625 7.89 10.42 -13.62
C VAL A 625 7.29 11.53 -12.75
N VAL A 626 6.40 12.36 -13.30
CA VAL A 626 5.74 13.47 -12.59
C VAL A 626 4.21 13.35 -12.62
N ALA A 627 3.70 12.11 -12.55
CA ALA A 627 2.26 11.82 -12.49
C ALA A 627 1.45 12.47 -13.63
N GLY A 628 2.01 12.50 -14.84
CA GLY A 628 1.35 13.02 -16.03
C GLY A 628 1.42 14.54 -16.22
N LEU A 629 2.03 15.30 -15.29
CA LEU A 629 2.23 16.73 -15.49
C LEU A 629 3.14 16.97 -16.71
N ASP A 630 2.63 17.69 -17.69
CA ASP A 630 3.32 17.97 -18.95
C ASP A 630 3.49 19.47 -19.16
N VAL A 631 4.72 19.91 -19.39
CA VAL A 631 5.01 21.28 -19.83
C VAL A 631 4.73 21.35 -21.33
N ASP A 632 3.52 21.76 -21.66
CA ASP A 632 3.02 21.91 -23.02
C ASP A 632 3.68 23.06 -23.81
N SER A 633 3.38 23.15 -25.10
CA SER A 633 3.98 24.18 -25.98
C SER A 633 3.60 25.61 -25.60
N GLU A 634 2.45 25.83 -24.97
CA GLU A 634 2.01 27.18 -24.57
C GLU A 634 2.82 27.67 -23.37
N MET A 635 2.98 26.81 -22.35
CA MET A 635 3.83 27.08 -21.21
C MET A 635 5.29 27.27 -21.64
N LEU A 636 5.82 26.40 -22.52
CA LEU A 636 7.19 26.56 -23.04
C LEU A 636 7.37 27.88 -23.78
N ASN A 637 6.39 28.32 -24.58
CA ASN A 637 6.45 29.60 -25.28
C ASN A 637 6.43 30.81 -24.34
N ARG A 638 5.81 30.69 -23.16
CA ARG A 638 5.88 31.72 -22.13
C ARG A 638 7.25 31.69 -21.43
N LEU A 639 7.67 30.52 -20.97
CA LEU A 639 8.90 30.33 -20.22
C LEU A 639 10.16 30.64 -21.03
N ALA A 640 10.16 30.39 -22.34
CA ALA A 640 11.28 30.69 -23.24
C ALA A 640 11.61 32.20 -23.36
N LYS A 641 10.72 33.08 -22.90
CA LYS A 641 10.97 34.54 -22.88
C LYS A 641 11.77 34.97 -21.65
N HIS A 642 11.90 34.11 -20.66
CA HIS A 642 12.66 34.40 -19.45
C HIS A 642 14.16 34.27 -19.72
N ALA A 643 14.94 35.33 -19.46
CA ALA A 643 16.36 35.39 -19.83
C ALA A 643 17.24 34.27 -19.21
N ASN A 644 16.82 33.73 -18.07
CA ASN A 644 17.53 32.67 -17.36
C ASN A 644 16.98 31.24 -17.62
N ILE A 645 15.96 31.10 -18.49
CA ILE A 645 15.46 29.78 -18.92
C ILE A 645 15.89 29.56 -20.37
N VAL A 646 16.85 28.66 -20.57
CA VAL A 646 17.63 28.59 -21.83
C VAL A 646 17.29 27.36 -22.68
N GLY A 647 16.39 26.50 -22.21
CA GLY A 647 15.94 25.37 -23.01
C GLY A 647 15.07 24.38 -22.28
N VAL A 648 14.76 23.29 -22.97
CA VAL A 648 13.96 22.17 -22.48
C VAL A 648 14.54 20.83 -22.91
N LYS A 649 14.61 19.90 -21.97
CA LYS A 649 14.78 18.46 -22.22
C LYS A 649 13.40 17.82 -22.33
N LEU A 650 13.08 17.26 -23.49
CA LEU A 650 11.79 16.63 -23.77
C LEU A 650 11.91 15.11 -23.69
N THR A 651 11.38 14.48 -22.64
CA THR A 651 11.27 13.00 -22.50
C THR A 651 9.82 12.53 -22.69
N CYS A 652 9.01 13.28 -23.44
CA CYS A 652 7.62 12.92 -23.75
C CYS A 652 7.45 12.30 -25.15
N GLY A 653 8.54 12.05 -25.88
CA GLY A 653 8.50 11.56 -27.28
C GLY A 653 7.91 12.54 -28.30
N GLY A 654 7.69 13.80 -27.91
CA GLY A 654 6.95 14.79 -28.70
C GLY A 654 7.82 15.58 -29.67
N ILE A 655 8.20 15.00 -30.82
CA ILE A 655 8.95 15.70 -31.88
C ILE A 655 8.23 16.98 -32.34
N ALA A 656 6.89 16.98 -32.34
CA ALA A 656 6.10 18.17 -32.65
C ALA A 656 6.41 19.36 -31.74
N LYS A 657 6.75 19.14 -30.46
CA LYS A 657 7.17 20.22 -29.55
C LYS A 657 8.51 20.81 -29.97
N VAL A 658 9.47 19.97 -30.37
CA VAL A 658 10.78 20.42 -30.90
C VAL A 658 10.58 21.35 -32.09
N SER A 659 9.78 20.92 -33.08
CA SER A 659 9.53 21.73 -34.28
C SER A 659 8.86 23.07 -33.96
N ARG A 660 7.89 23.11 -33.03
CA ARG A 660 7.25 24.38 -32.61
C ARG A 660 8.22 25.33 -31.90
N ILE A 661 9.12 24.78 -31.08
CA ILE A 661 10.15 25.58 -30.41
C ILE A 661 11.11 26.16 -31.45
N ALA A 662 11.65 25.31 -32.34
CA ALA A 662 12.58 25.73 -33.39
C ALA A 662 11.96 26.74 -34.38
N ALA A 663 10.64 26.69 -34.58
CA ALA A 663 9.93 27.68 -35.39
C ALA A 663 9.80 29.04 -34.71
N ALA A 664 9.85 29.09 -33.37
CA ALA A 664 9.64 30.31 -32.58
C ALA A 664 10.94 30.91 -32.01
N TYR A 665 11.98 30.08 -31.80
CA TYR A 665 13.20 30.44 -31.10
C TYR A 665 14.42 29.87 -31.81
N SER A 666 15.52 30.64 -31.83
CA SER A 666 16.81 30.12 -32.27
C SER A 666 17.43 29.24 -31.16
N PRO A 667 18.26 28.24 -31.52
CA PRO A 667 18.99 27.40 -30.55
C PRO A 667 19.72 28.17 -29.45
N GLU A 668 20.28 29.35 -29.77
CA GLU A 668 21.02 30.21 -28.85
C GLU A 668 20.12 30.90 -27.82
N SER A 669 18.85 31.12 -28.17
CA SER A 669 17.86 31.76 -27.30
C SER A 669 17.13 30.75 -26.42
N PHE A 670 16.68 29.64 -27.01
CA PHE A 670 15.99 28.57 -26.29
C PHE A 670 16.15 27.23 -27.01
N SER A 671 16.93 26.33 -26.42
CA SER A 671 17.28 25.04 -27.01
C SER A 671 16.27 23.93 -26.68
N ALA A 672 15.98 23.06 -27.66
CA ALA A 672 15.19 21.84 -27.46
C ALA A 672 16.06 20.59 -27.57
N LEU A 673 16.23 19.87 -26.47
CA LEU A 673 17.02 18.65 -26.36
C LEU A 673 16.11 17.42 -26.29
N ALA A 674 16.42 16.40 -27.08
CA ALA A 674 15.76 15.11 -26.97
C ALA A 674 16.11 14.44 -25.63
N GLY A 675 15.11 13.85 -24.99
CA GLY A 675 15.26 13.19 -23.70
C GLY A 675 15.62 11.72 -23.76
N GLN A 676 15.60 11.15 -24.98
CA GLN A 676 15.97 9.78 -25.35
C GLN A 676 16.61 9.84 -26.74
N SER A 677 17.43 8.85 -27.07
CA SER A 677 18.20 8.88 -28.30
C SER A 677 17.61 8.08 -29.47
N ASP A 678 16.50 7.37 -29.26
CA ASP A 678 15.70 6.68 -30.30
C ASP A 678 15.00 7.62 -31.30
N TRP A 679 14.97 8.92 -31.02
CA TRP A 679 14.47 9.94 -31.95
C TRP A 679 15.40 11.16 -32.05
N LEU A 680 16.70 10.98 -31.80
CA LEU A 680 17.71 12.04 -31.92
C LEU A 680 17.76 12.62 -33.33
N VAL A 681 18.00 11.80 -34.36
CA VAL A 681 18.09 12.26 -35.76
C VAL A 681 16.81 12.97 -36.22
N PRO A 682 15.59 12.43 -35.98
CA PRO A 682 14.36 13.17 -36.24
C PRO A 682 14.29 14.52 -35.53
N ALA A 683 14.69 14.62 -34.25
CA ALA A 683 14.70 15.90 -33.54
C ALA A 683 15.68 16.91 -34.16
N LEU A 684 16.91 16.47 -34.47
CA LEU A 684 17.92 17.32 -35.11
C LEU A 684 17.45 17.83 -36.48
N SER A 685 16.72 17.01 -37.24
CA SER A 685 16.21 17.39 -38.57
C SER A 685 15.21 18.54 -38.57
N VAL A 686 14.58 18.82 -37.42
CA VAL A 686 13.59 19.89 -37.23
C VAL A 686 14.07 20.99 -36.29
N GLY A 687 15.38 21.08 -36.04
CA GLY A 687 15.99 22.16 -35.25
C GLY A 687 16.20 21.84 -33.77
N GLY A 688 16.07 20.59 -33.34
CA GLY A 688 16.58 20.14 -32.03
C GLY A 688 18.11 20.25 -31.97
N THR A 689 18.66 20.37 -30.77
CA THR A 689 20.09 20.72 -30.57
C THR A 689 20.95 19.58 -30.03
N GLY A 690 20.34 18.42 -29.75
CA GLY A 690 21.05 17.26 -29.23
C GLY A 690 20.14 16.36 -28.39
N ALA A 691 20.75 15.48 -27.59
CA ALA A 691 20.04 14.64 -26.63
C ALA A 691 20.74 14.58 -25.27
N ILE A 692 19.95 14.51 -24.20
CA ILE A 692 20.39 14.08 -22.87
C ILE A 692 19.86 12.65 -22.69
N THR A 693 20.69 11.65 -22.98
CA THR A 693 20.30 10.22 -23.05
C THR A 693 21.06 9.36 -22.04
N GLY A 694 20.42 8.26 -21.60
CA GLY A 694 21.07 7.22 -20.81
C GLY A 694 22.07 6.37 -21.60
N ILE A 695 21.88 6.23 -22.92
CA ILE A 695 22.74 5.38 -23.77
C ILE A 695 24.18 5.90 -23.82
N ALA A 696 24.39 7.21 -23.65
CA ALA A 696 25.72 7.82 -23.60
C ALA A 696 26.64 7.25 -22.49
N ASN A 697 26.08 6.54 -21.49
CA ASN A 697 26.88 5.79 -20.51
C ASN A 697 27.62 4.58 -21.11
N LEU A 698 27.29 4.20 -22.35
CA LEU A 698 27.94 3.16 -23.14
C LEU A 698 28.42 3.68 -24.51
N TYR A 699 27.54 4.35 -25.26
CA TYR A 699 27.74 4.69 -26.68
C TYR A 699 27.53 6.21 -26.95
N PRO A 700 28.51 7.05 -26.57
CA PRO A 700 28.38 8.51 -26.65
C PRO A 700 28.56 9.18 -28.02
N ARG A 701 29.04 8.49 -29.07
CA ARG A 701 29.56 9.13 -30.30
C ARG A 701 28.57 9.27 -31.46
N ILE A 702 27.34 8.77 -31.35
CA ILE A 702 26.37 8.74 -32.46
C ILE A 702 25.98 10.14 -32.97
N TYR A 703 25.92 11.13 -32.09
CA TYR A 703 25.61 12.53 -32.43
C TYR A 703 26.56 13.11 -33.49
N ASN A 704 27.83 12.71 -33.45
CA ASN A 704 28.89 13.26 -34.30
C ASN A 704 28.68 12.98 -35.79
N LEU A 705 28.09 11.83 -36.14
CA LEU A 705 27.80 11.47 -37.54
C LEU A 705 26.76 12.40 -38.18
N PHE A 706 25.73 12.79 -37.43
CA PHE A 706 24.72 13.72 -37.94
C PHE A 706 25.32 15.11 -38.17
N MET A 707 26.10 15.61 -37.22
CA MET A 707 26.74 16.92 -37.32
C MET A 707 27.76 17.00 -38.45
N ALA A 708 28.41 15.88 -38.81
CA ALA A 708 29.28 15.78 -39.97
C ALA A 708 28.53 15.78 -41.32
N GLY A 709 27.20 15.91 -41.34
CA GLY A 709 26.38 15.91 -42.56
C GLY A 709 26.15 14.53 -43.16
N MET A 710 26.56 13.45 -42.47
CA MET A 710 26.41 12.06 -42.91
C MET A 710 25.00 11.53 -42.60
N VAL A 711 23.98 12.17 -43.18
CA VAL A 711 22.57 11.95 -42.81
C VAL A 711 22.12 10.52 -43.05
N LYS A 712 22.59 9.85 -44.11
CA LYS A 712 22.20 8.46 -44.42
C LYS A 712 22.77 7.49 -43.38
N GLU A 713 24.05 7.68 -43.04
CA GLU A 713 24.77 6.89 -42.05
C GLU A 713 24.21 7.12 -40.65
N ALA A 714 23.94 8.39 -40.29
CA ALA A 714 23.28 8.76 -39.05
C ALA A 714 21.87 8.14 -38.96
N THR A 715 21.11 8.12 -40.06
CA THR A 715 19.78 7.48 -40.10
C THR A 715 19.87 5.97 -39.94
N ALA A 716 20.81 5.31 -40.60
CA ALA A 716 21.02 3.88 -40.44
C ALA A 716 21.39 3.54 -38.99
N LEU A 717 22.30 4.31 -38.38
CA LEU A 717 22.69 4.13 -36.99
C LEU A 717 21.56 4.45 -36.00
N GLN A 718 20.72 5.45 -36.30
CA GLN A 718 19.53 5.76 -35.51
C GLN A 718 18.58 4.57 -35.40
N LEU A 719 18.39 3.79 -36.46
CA LEU A 719 17.52 2.62 -36.44
C LEU A 719 18.05 1.51 -35.52
N GLU A 720 19.38 1.32 -35.48
CA GLU A 720 20.01 0.39 -34.54
C GLU A 720 19.96 0.91 -33.10
N LEU A 721 20.27 2.19 -32.91
CA LEU A 721 20.19 2.88 -31.61
C LEU A 721 18.80 2.77 -30.98
N SER A 722 17.74 2.87 -31.79
CA SER A 722 16.35 2.78 -31.33
C SER A 722 16.04 1.43 -30.68
N LYS A 723 16.63 0.34 -31.17
CA LYS A 723 16.50 -1.00 -30.55
C LYS A 723 17.12 -1.03 -29.15
N MET A 724 18.22 -0.31 -28.95
CA MET A 724 18.94 -0.27 -27.67
C MET A 724 18.25 0.61 -26.64
N GLU A 725 17.75 1.76 -27.07
CA GLU A 725 16.96 2.63 -26.21
C GLU A 725 15.72 1.90 -25.71
N TRP A 726 15.12 1.03 -26.54
CA TRP A 726 14.07 0.14 -26.09
C TRP A 726 14.53 -0.82 -24.99
N GLY A 727 15.75 -1.36 -25.07
CA GLY A 727 16.39 -2.14 -24.00
C GLY A 727 16.53 -1.35 -22.70
N PHE A 728 17.01 -0.11 -22.76
CA PHE A 728 17.11 0.79 -21.61
C PHE A 728 15.72 1.12 -21.03
N ALA A 729 14.75 1.45 -21.89
CA ALA A 729 13.39 1.80 -21.49
C ALA A 729 12.67 0.65 -20.79
N LYS A 730 12.77 -0.58 -21.32
CA LYS A 730 12.17 -1.78 -20.71
C LYS A 730 12.91 -2.28 -19.48
N GLY A 731 14.23 -2.11 -19.44
CA GLY A 731 15.03 -2.44 -18.26
C GLY A 731 14.83 -1.48 -17.09
N GLY A 732 14.33 -0.26 -17.37
CA GLY A 732 14.28 0.83 -16.39
C GLY A 732 15.67 1.20 -15.87
N ILE A 733 15.73 1.91 -14.75
CA ILE A 733 17.01 2.33 -14.14
C ILE A 733 17.84 1.10 -13.71
N ASN A 734 17.17 0.10 -13.12
CA ASN A 734 17.77 -1.16 -12.69
C ASN A 734 18.48 -1.91 -13.84
N GLY A 735 17.78 -2.14 -14.95
CA GLY A 735 18.35 -2.80 -16.13
C GLY A 735 19.44 -1.96 -16.77
N THR A 736 19.27 -0.63 -16.81
CA THR A 736 20.27 0.32 -17.30
C THR A 736 21.58 0.24 -16.52
N LYS A 737 21.54 0.35 -15.18
CA LYS A 737 22.75 0.21 -14.35
C LYS A 737 23.38 -1.16 -14.48
N TRP A 738 22.57 -2.21 -14.59
CA TRP A 738 23.04 -3.58 -14.77
C TRP A 738 23.79 -3.77 -16.08
N VAL A 739 23.21 -3.34 -17.21
CA VAL A 739 23.85 -3.52 -18.52
C VAL A 739 25.08 -2.64 -18.66
N VAL A 740 25.07 -1.43 -18.09
CA VAL A 740 26.27 -0.58 -18.00
C VAL A 740 27.36 -1.26 -17.21
N ALA A 741 27.08 -1.73 -15.99
CA ALA A 741 28.07 -2.41 -15.17
C ALA A 741 28.63 -3.67 -15.86
N LYS A 742 27.76 -4.44 -16.53
CA LYS A 742 28.13 -5.65 -17.25
C LYS A 742 29.08 -5.36 -18.42
N LEU A 743 28.69 -4.47 -19.33
CA LEU A 743 29.47 -4.16 -20.54
C LEU A 743 30.75 -3.37 -20.21
N ARG A 744 30.71 -2.51 -19.18
CA ARG A 744 31.89 -1.78 -18.70
C ARG A 744 32.81 -2.58 -17.78
N ARG A 745 32.44 -3.84 -17.47
CA ARG A 745 33.18 -4.73 -16.58
C ARG A 745 33.40 -4.14 -15.19
N TYR A 746 32.40 -3.42 -14.69
CA TYR A 746 32.37 -2.97 -13.31
C TYR A 746 31.98 -4.13 -12.37
N PRO A 747 32.30 -4.04 -11.07
CA PRO A 747 31.90 -5.05 -10.12
C PRO A 747 30.38 -5.24 -10.14
N GLN A 748 29.88 -6.47 -10.13
CA GLN A 748 28.44 -6.75 -10.29
C GLN A 748 27.58 -6.03 -9.25
N GLN A 749 28.08 -5.85 -8.03
CA GLN A 749 27.38 -5.14 -6.97
C GLN A 749 27.14 -3.64 -7.27
N SER A 750 27.89 -3.04 -8.19
CA SER A 750 27.74 -1.63 -8.55
C SER A 750 26.46 -1.31 -9.32
N CYS A 751 25.79 -2.34 -9.87
CA CYS A 751 24.57 -2.14 -10.63
C CYS A 751 23.32 -1.96 -9.78
N HIS A 752 23.42 -2.11 -8.46
CA HIS A 752 22.27 -2.00 -7.57
C HIS A 752 21.80 -0.55 -7.48
N CYS A 753 20.51 -0.31 -7.73
CA CYS A 753 19.85 0.94 -7.36
C CYS A 753 19.64 1.00 -5.85
N ARG A 754 19.40 2.21 -5.32
CA ARG A 754 18.95 2.38 -3.95
C ARG A 754 17.56 1.78 -3.79
N ARG A 755 17.35 1.05 -2.70
CA ARG A 755 16.04 0.58 -2.26
C ARG A 755 15.10 1.79 -2.14
N PRO A 756 13.81 1.65 -2.51
CA PRO A 756 13.07 0.40 -2.69
C PRO A 756 13.19 -0.27 -4.08
N TYR A 757 14.05 0.20 -5.00
CA TYR A 757 14.26 -0.51 -6.27
C TYR A 757 14.67 -1.97 -6.03
N PRO A 758 14.01 -2.95 -6.68
CA PRO A 758 14.39 -4.36 -6.56
C PRO A 758 15.74 -4.62 -7.22
N LYS A 759 16.37 -5.75 -6.93
CA LYS A 759 17.55 -6.17 -7.69
C LYS A 759 17.13 -6.58 -9.11
N PHE A 760 17.99 -6.30 -10.09
CA PHE A 760 17.80 -6.79 -11.46
C PHE A 760 18.40 -8.20 -11.59
N ASP A 761 17.76 -9.21 -11.00
CA ASP A 761 18.31 -10.56 -10.82
C ASP A 761 17.71 -11.64 -11.73
N ASN A 762 16.68 -11.32 -12.52
CA ASN A 762 16.10 -12.22 -13.49
C ASN A 762 17.09 -12.53 -14.64
N ALA A 763 17.60 -13.76 -14.68
CA ALA A 763 18.62 -14.18 -15.65
C ALA A 763 18.17 -14.03 -17.12
N ALA A 764 16.90 -14.31 -17.43
CA ALA A 764 16.38 -14.17 -18.79
C ALA A 764 16.33 -12.70 -19.22
N GLN A 765 15.94 -11.80 -18.31
CA GLN A 765 15.95 -10.35 -18.58
C GLN A 765 17.38 -9.81 -18.70
N GLN A 766 18.32 -10.32 -17.90
CA GLN A 766 19.74 -9.99 -17.99
C GLN A 766 20.34 -10.41 -19.33
N GLU A 767 20.12 -11.65 -19.77
CA GLU A 767 20.61 -12.12 -21.05
C GLU A 767 20.00 -11.34 -22.22
N TRP A 768 18.69 -11.10 -22.16
CA TRP A 768 17.97 -10.31 -23.15
C TRP A 768 18.53 -8.88 -23.28
N ILE A 769 18.72 -8.16 -22.17
CA ILE A 769 19.18 -6.76 -22.23
C ILE A 769 20.63 -6.66 -22.73
N VAL A 770 21.51 -7.63 -22.41
CA VAL A 770 22.86 -7.68 -23.03
C VAL A 770 22.74 -7.89 -24.53
N GLY A 771 21.92 -8.84 -24.98
CA GLY A 771 21.76 -9.13 -26.40
C GLY A 771 21.24 -7.94 -27.20
N VAL A 772 20.30 -7.18 -26.63
CA VAL A 772 19.72 -5.99 -27.28
C VAL A 772 20.69 -4.81 -27.27
N VAL A 773 21.32 -4.51 -26.13
CA VAL A 773 22.17 -3.31 -25.97
C VAL A 773 23.57 -3.51 -26.54
N GLY A 774 24.14 -4.71 -26.45
CA GLY A 774 25.54 -4.98 -26.83
C GLY A 774 25.85 -4.86 -28.33
N ALA A 775 24.83 -4.80 -29.20
CA ALA A 775 25.01 -4.92 -30.65
C ALA A 775 25.82 -3.80 -31.33
N LEU A 776 26.07 -2.67 -30.66
CA LEU A 776 26.73 -1.48 -31.22
C LEU A 776 28.14 -1.28 -30.65
N GLU A 777 28.64 -2.18 -29.80
CA GLU A 777 29.98 -2.04 -29.20
C GLU A 777 31.09 -1.92 -30.25
N GLU A 778 31.03 -2.73 -31.31
CA GLU A 778 31.98 -2.68 -32.42
C GLU A 778 31.82 -1.40 -33.26
N THR A 779 30.57 -1.01 -33.54
CA THR A 779 30.27 0.20 -34.34
C THR A 779 30.72 1.46 -33.62
N GLU A 780 30.43 1.59 -32.32
CA GLU A 780 30.88 2.71 -31.49
C GLU A 780 32.41 2.82 -31.43
N GLY A 781 33.11 1.69 -31.35
CA GLY A 781 34.57 1.64 -31.36
C GLY A 781 35.20 2.19 -32.65
N SER A 782 34.46 2.11 -33.76
CA SER A 782 34.91 2.59 -35.08
C SER A 782 34.70 4.09 -35.31
N ILE A 783 33.85 4.77 -34.53
CA ILE A 783 33.58 6.20 -34.66
C ILE A 783 34.72 7.00 -34.00
N THR A 784 35.37 7.90 -34.74
CA THR A 784 36.45 8.74 -34.23
C THR A 784 36.00 9.63 -33.07
N LYS A 785 36.88 9.84 -32.09
CA LYS A 785 36.59 10.73 -30.95
C LYS A 785 36.47 12.19 -31.36
N ASP A 786 37.15 12.58 -32.43
CA ASP A 786 37.22 13.96 -32.89
C ASP A 786 36.22 14.22 -34.02
N SER A 787 35.21 15.02 -33.70
CA SER A 787 34.56 15.92 -34.65
C SER A 787 34.22 17.18 -33.84
N SER A 788 35.11 18.17 -34.03
CA SER A 788 35.11 19.56 -33.55
C SER A 788 33.80 20.12 -33.02
#